data_AF-A0A672TGR9-F1
#
_entry.id   AF-A0A672TGR9-F1
#
_cell.length_a   1.000
_cell.length_b   1.000
_cell.length_c   1.000
_cell.angle_alpha   90.00
_cell.angle_beta   90.00
_cell.angle_gamma   90.00
#
_symmetry.space_group_name_H-M   'P 1'
#
loop_
_entity.id
_entity.type
_entity.pdbx_description
1 polymer ?
#
loop_
_entity_poly.entity_id
_entity_poly.type
_entity_poly.pdbx_seq_one_letter_code
_entity_poly.pdbx_strand_id
1 'polypeptide(L)'
;LMMVVGGFCAIVHGAAQPAVLLVFGAMADTFIEYDIEMQELKDPDKTCVNNTIVWINGTIHQNEKNATIRCGLLDIEQEMTKFAGYYGGIGCAILVLGYLQICLWVVAAARQIQKIRKAYFRKVMRMDIGWFDCTSVGELNTRITDDVNKINEAIADQVAIFIQRLTTFVCGFLLGFVSGWKLTLVIIAVSPLIGIGAAVYGLAVAKLTGRELKAYAKAGAVADEVLSSIRTVAAFGGEKREVERYDKNLVYAQHWGIRKGIIIGVFTGYMWVIIFLSYALAFWYGSKLVLEEEEYSPGTLLQVFFGVLIGALNLGQASPCLEAFATGRGAAANIFETIDKKPAIDCMSEDGYKLDKVRGEIEFHNVTFHYPSRPDIKILDNLNIVIKAGETTAFVGASGAGKSTTMQLIQRFYDVTDGMITLDGHDIRSLNIQWLRSQIGIVEQEPVLFATTIAENIRYGRDDATMEDIIRAAKQANAYNFIMDLPQQFDTHVGEGGSQMSGGQKQRIAIARALVRNPKILLLDMATSALDNESEATVQEALHKARLGRTAISIAHRLSAIKAADVIVGFEHGRAVERGTHEELLKRKGVYFMLVTLQSSGDTALNREATESHFCPLYRASLRQRSRSQLSNVVPDPPLSIARDHAETMNLTSSYGADDGQEDVKPVPFARILKYNASEWPYLVLGSLAAAVNGAVSPLYALLFSQILGTFSILDEEEQKAQINGVCLLFVFVGILSFFTQFLQGYTFAKSGELLTRRLRKIGFQSMLGQDIGWFDDRKNSPGALTTRLATDASQVQGATGSQIGMIVNSVTNIGVAIIIAFVFSWKLSLVILCFLPFLALSGAVQAKMLTGFAAQDKKALEATGRISSEALSNIRTVAGIGKEKMFVDNFEKHLAMPYRAAIKKAHVYGLCFGFAQSIVFIANAVSYRYGGFLVDSEGLHYSFVFRVISAIVTSGTALGRASSYTPNYAKAKTSAARLFQLVDRLPKISVYSEKGEKWDDFKGSIEFLNCKFTYPSRPDIQVLKGLSIAVKPGQTLAFVGSSGCGKSTSVQLLERFYDPEKGRVLIDGHDTTKINIQFLRSKIGIVSQEPVLFDCSIADNIKYGSNAKEVTMEKVIEAAQKAQLHDFVMSLPNKYETNVGAQGSQLSRGQKQRIAIARAVIRDPKILLLDEATSALDTESEKTVQEALDKAREGRTCIVIAHRLSTIQNADIIAVMSQGAIIERGTHDELMAMEGAYYKLVTTGAPIS
;
A
#
# COMPACT_ATOMS: atom_id res chain seq x y z
N LEU A 1 -5.38 24.84 27.54
CA LEU A 1 -4.86 24.44 28.87
C LEU A 1 -3.91 23.25 28.78
N MET A 2 -4.35 22.03 28.41
CA MET A 2 -3.47 20.84 28.36
C MET A 2 -2.17 21.04 27.56
N MET A 3 -2.26 21.57 26.33
CA MET A 3 -1.07 21.87 25.51
C MET A 3 -0.16 22.94 26.12
N VAL A 4 -0.72 23.92 26.85
CA VAL A 4 0.07 24.98 27.51
C VAL A 4 0.85 24.41 28.67
N VAL A 5 0.20 23.59 29.52
CA VAL A 5 0.85 22.92 30.65
C VAL A 5 1.90 21.92 30.13
N GLY A 6 1.55 21.10 29.13
CA GLY A 6 2.50 20.17 28.51
C GLY A 6 3.68 20.87 27.84
N GLY A 7 3.46 22.02 27.20
CA GLY A 7 4.51 22.86 26.63
C GLY A 7 5.42 23.48 27.70
N PHE A 8 4.85 23.98 28.79
CA PHE A 8 5.64 24.45 29.94
C PHE A 8 6.51 23.33 30.53
N CYS A 9 5.94 22.14 30.74
CA CYS A 9 6.71 20.96 31.17
C CYS A 9 7.84 20.62 30.19
N ALA A 10 7.61 20.71 28.87
CA ALA A 10 8.63 20.48 27.85
C ALA A 10 9.78 21.51 27.92
N ILE A 11 9.47 22.79 28.16
CA ILE A 11 10.48 23.85 28.34
C ILE A 11 11.33 23.57 29.57
N VAL A 12 10.71 23.31 30.72
CA VAL A 12 11.45 23.03 31.97
C VAL A 12 12.29 21.76 31.83
N HIS A 13 11.75 20.71 31.20
CA HIS A 13 12.50 19.49 30.90
C HIS A 13 13.68 19.75 29.96
N GLY A 14 13.50 20.56 28.90
CA GLY A 14 14.58 20.93 27.99
C GLY A 14 15.70 21.74 28.64
N ALA A 15 15.36 22.62 29.59
CA ALA A 15 16.29 23.44 30.36
C ALA A 15 17.05 22.64 31.43
N ALA A 16 16.51 21.51 31.90
CA ALA A 16 17.15 20.68 32.90
C ALA A 16 18.49 20.08 32.42
N GLN A 17 18.58 19.68 31.14
CA GLN A 17 19.80 19.08 30.59
C GLN A 17 21.00 20.05 30.59
N PRO A 18 20.89 21.31 30.12
CA PRO A 18 21.98 22.28 30.26
C PRO A 18 22.22 22.71 31.72
N ALA A 19 21.18 22.81 32.55
CA ALA A 19 21.35 23.18 33.95
C ALA A 19 22.22 22.17 34.73
N VAL A 20 22.13 20.88 34.39
CA VAL A 20 23.00 19.84 34.97
C VAL A 20 24.48 20.07 34.66
N LEU A 21 24.81 20.75 33.55
CA LEU A 21 26.21 21.03 33.20
C LEU A 21 26.87 22.06 34.13
N LEU A 22 26.09 22.93 34.78
CA LEU A 22 26.59 23.82 35.84
C LEU A 22 27.07 23.01 37.04
N VAL A 23 26.28 22.02 37.44
CA VAL A 23 26.62 21.09 38.52
C VAL A 23 27.83 20.26 38.12
N PHE A 24 27.88 19.78 36.88
CA PHE A 24 29.02 19.02 36.35
C PHE A 24 30.32 19.83 36.33
N GLY A 25 30.28 21.10 35.89
CA GLY A 25 31.43 21.99 35.87
C GLY A 25 31.98 22.26 37.27
N ALA A 26 31.10 22.65 38.21
CA ALA A 26 31.48 22.88 39.61
C ALA A 26 32.05 21.61 40.27
N MET A 27 31.48 20.44 39.97
CA MET A 27 31.97 19.16 40.46
C MET A 27 33.37 18.83 39.91
N ALA A 28 33.63 19.11 38.64
CA ALA A 28 34.96 18.94 38.04
C ALA A 28 36.00 19.85 38.70
N ASP A 29 35.66 21.13 38.95
CA ASP A 29 36.55 22.07 39.65
C ASP A 29 36.90 21.57 41.06
N THR A 30 35.92 21.13 41.86
CA THR A 30 36.19 20.58 43.20
C THR A 30 37.09 19.34 43.20
N PHE A 31 36.98 18.47 42.20
CA PHE A 31 37.86 17.30 42.10
C PHE A 31 39.30 17.67 41.73
N ILE A 32 39.47 18.69 40.87
CA ILE A 32 40.79 19.17 40.46
C ILE A 32 41.48 19.88 41.62
N GLU A 33 40.77 20.76 42.33
CA GLU A 33 41.28 21.47 43.51
C GLU A 33 41.77 20.49 44.59
N TYR A 34 40.99 19.45 44.87
CA TYR A 34 41.38 18.42 45.84
C TYR A 34 42.62 17.63 45.42
N ASP A 35 42.75 17.28 44.14
CA ASP A 35 43.92 16.53 43.68
C ASP A 35 45.19 17.38 43.69
N ILE A 36 45.09 18.68 43.38
CA ILE A 36 46.19 19.64 43.54
C ILE A 36 46.61 19.71 45.02
N GLU A 37 45.67 19.84 45.95
CA GLU A 37 45.94 19.83 47.39
C GLU A 37 46.64 18.52 47.83
N MET A 38 46.14 17.37 47.38
CA MET A 38 46.69 16.06 47.71
C MET A 38 48.09 15.83 47.11
N GLN A 39 48.37 16.34 45.91
CA GLN A 39 49.69 16.27 45.28
C GLN A 39 50.71 17.14 46.01
N GLU A 40 50.33 18.34 46.46
CA GLU A 40 51.20 19.20 47.26
C GLU A 40 51.50 18.61 48.65
N LEU A 41 50.53 17.93 49.29
CA LEU A 41 50.71 17.27 50.58
C LEU A 41 51.47 15.93 50.52
N LYS A 42 51.68 15.37 49.31
CA LYS A 42 52.53 14.17 49.11
C LYS A 42 54.01 14.48 49.19
N ASP A 43 54.41 15.75 49.02
CA ASP A 43 55.79 16.18 49.16
C ASP A 43 56.23 16.05 50.64
N PRO A 44 57.23 15.21 50.97
CA PRO A 44 57.62 14.97 52.36
C PRO A 44 58.10 16.22 53.09
N ASP A 45 58.43 17.30 52.38
CA ASP A 45 58.89 18.57 52.96
C ASP A 45 57.76 19.56 53.28
N LYS A 46 56.50 19.21 52.97
CA LYS A 46 55.32 20.07 53.15
C LYS A 46 54.32 19.45 54.13
N THR A 47 53.73 20.27 54.99
CA THR A 47 52.74 19.85 56.00
C THR A 47 51.62 20.87 56.13
N CYS A 48 50.44 20.40 56.48
CA CYS A 48 49.27 21.25 56.69
C CYS A 48 49.26 21.79 58.13
N VAL A 49 49.40 23.11 58.29
CA VAL A 49 49.34 23.77 59.60
C VAL A 49 48.43 25.00 59.50
N ASN A 50 47.42 25.10 60.39
CA ASN A 50 46.44 26.19 60.43
C ASN A 50 45.74 26.49 59.08
N ASN A 51 45.26 25.45 58.39
CA ASN A 51 44.55 25.51 57.11
C ASN A 51 45.36 26.11 55.94
N THR A 52 46.69 26.14 56.05
CA THR A 52 47.61 26.54 54.99
C THR A 52 48.67 25.46 54.81
N ILE A 53 49.13 25.26 53.58
CA ILE A 53 50.27 24.39 53.30
C ILE A 53 51.54 25.14 53.68
N VAL A 54 52.35 24.55 54.56
CA VAL A 54 53.56 25.14 55.13
C VAL A 54 54.70 24.15 54.94
N TRP A 55 55.89 24.64 54.62
CA TRP A 55 57.09 23.80 54.67
C TRP A 55 57.31 23.31 56.11
N ILE A 56 57.92 22.13 56.32
CA ILE A 56 58.25 21.61 57.67
C ILE A 56 59.05 22.62 58.50
N ASN A 57 59.78 23.53 57.84
CA ASN A 57 60.54 24.62 58.45
C ASN A 57 59.67 25.80 58.96
N GLY A 58 58.35 25.73 58.85
CA GLY A 58 57.40 26.73 59.37
C GLY A 58 57.13 27.93 58.45
N THR A 59 57.74 27.99 57.25
CA THR A 59 57.50 29.03 56.25
C THR A 59 56.28 28.69 55.39
N ILE A 60 55.34 29.64 55.27
CA ILE A 60 54.13 29.48 54.45
C ILE A 60 54.55 29.16 53.00
N HIS A 61 54.03 28.06 52.44
CA HIS A 61 54.25 27.73 51.05
C HIS A 61 53.47 28.71 50.18
N GLN A 62 54.18 29.42 49.32
CA GLN A 62 53.60 30.29 48.29
C GLN A 62 53.90 29.64 46.94
N ASN A 63 52.89 29.53 46.07
CA ASN A 63 53.09 29.09 44.69
C ASN A 63 54.00 30.06 43.92
N GLU A 64 54.45 29.67 42.72
CA GLU A 64 55.33 30.48 41.85
C GLU A 64 54.81 31.91 41.59
N LYS A 65 53.51 32.17 41.87
CA LYS A 65 52.81 33.46 41.75
C LYS A 65 52.52 34.15 43.10
N ASN A 66 53.21 33.79 44.19
CA ASN A 66 53.05 34.32 45.55
C ASN A 66 51.65 34.11 46.20
N ALA A 67 50.90 33.08 45.80
CA ALA A 67 49.59 32.74 46.37
C ALA A 67 49.72 31.66 47.47
N THR A 68 49.05 31.85 48.61
CA THR A 68 49.00 30.87 49.71
C THR A 68 47.98 29.77 49.41
N ILE A 69 48.42 28.50 49.34
CA ILE A 69 47.50 27.37 49.15
C ILE A 69 46.89 26.98 50.50
N ARG A 70 45.56 26.86 50.51
CA ARG A 70 44.79 26.43 51.68
C ARG A 70 44.73 24.92 51.73
N CYS A 71 44.69 24.36 52.94
CA CYS A 71 44.59 22.91 53.15
C CYS A 71 43.52 22.59 54.21
N GLY A 72 42.86 21.44 54.09
CA GLY A 72 41.98 20.84 55.10
C GLY A 72 40.54 21.36 55.15
N LEU A 73 40.07 22.09 54.13
CA LEU A 73 38.73 22.70 54.12
C LEU A 73 37.69 21.94 53.26
N LEU A 74 38.14 21.05 52.36
CA LEU A 74 37.27 20.43 51.36
C LEU A 74 36.97 18.96 51.71
N ASP A 75 35.81 18.70 52.30
CA ASP A 75 35.28 17.34 52.45
C ASP A 75 34.64 16.91 51.11
N ILE A 76 35.40 16.13 50.33
CA ILE A 76 34.94 15.57 49.06
C ILE A 76 33.65 14.76 49.25
N GLU A 77 33.53 14.01 50.34
CA GLU A 77 32.37 13.16 50.55
C GLU A 77 31.10 14.01 50.72
N GLN A 78 31.21 15.12 51.45
CA GLN A 78 30.11 16.05 51.67
C GLN A 78 29.71 16.79 50.38
N GLU A 79 30.66 17.33 49.61
CA GLU A 79 30.35 18.03 48.35
C GLU A 79 29.82 17.05 47.28
N MET A 80 30.36 15.83 47.19
CA MET A 80 29.83 14.81 46.27
C MET A 80 28.43 14.33 46.66
N THR A 81 28.11 14.28 47.95
CA THR A 81 26.75 14.00 48.43
C THR A 81 25.76 15.08 47.99
N LYS A 82 26.17 16.36 48.06
CA LYS A 82 25.36 17.50 47.62
C LYS A 82 25.16 17.52 46.11
N PHE A 83 26.21 17.30 45.32
CA PHE A 83 26.08 17.20 43.86
C PHE A 83 25.22 16.01 43.42
N ALA A 84 25.41 14.83 44.04
CA ALA A 84 24.55 13.69 43.80
C ALA A 84 23.07 13.97 44.16
N GLY A 85 22.82 14.73 45.24
CA GLY A 85 21.50 15.23 45.60
C GLY A 85 20.86 16.08 44.50
N TYR A 86 21.62 17.00 43.88
CA TYR A 86 21.14 17.78 42.74
C TYR A 86 20.80 16.92 41.52
N TYR A 87 21.65 15.96 41.14
CA TYR A 87 21.35 15.02 40.05
C TYR A 87 20.11 14.17 40.33
N GLY A 88 19.97 13.67 41.57
CA GLY A 88 18.80 12.89 41.99
C GLY A 88 17.50 13.72 41.96
N GLY A 89 17.55 14.96 42.44
CA GLY A 89 16.42 15.90 42.40
C GLY A 89 15.98 16.22 40.97
N ILE A 90 16.94 16.52 40.07
CA ILE A 90 16.67 16.77 38.66
C ILE A 90 16.10 15.50 37.98
N GLY A 91 16.65 14.33 38.26
CA GLY A 91 16.14 13.06 37.75
C GLY A 91 14.68 12.80 38.15
N CYS A 92 14.31 13.06 39.41
CA CYS A 92 12.92 12.94 39.88
C CYS A 92 11.99 13.97 39.24
N ALA A 93 12.46 15.22 39.08
CA ALA A 93 11.70 16.26 38.39
C ALA A 93 11.42 15.88 36.92
N ILE A 94 12.43 15.37 36.21
CA ILE A 94 12.30 14.93 34.81
C ILE A 94 11.32 13.77 34.65
N LEU A 95 11.25 12.85 35.62
CA LEU A 95 10.26 11.76 35.60
C LEU A 95 8.83 12.30 35.53
N VAL A 96 8.51 13.28 36.39
CA VAL A 96 7.18 13.89 36.48
C VAL A 96 6.92 14.79 35.28
N LEU A 97 7.88 15.65 34.92
CA LEU A 97 7.76 16.59 33.80
C LEU A 97 7.64 15.86 32.47
N GLY A 98 8.45 14.82 32.24
CA GLY A 98 8.40 14.00 31.02
C GLY A 98 7.07 13.24 30.89
N TYR A 99 6.54 12.71 32.00
CA TYR A 99 5.21 12.09 32.02
C TYR A 99 4.12 13.09 31.63
N LEU A 100 4.05 14.24 32.30
CA LEU A 100 3.04 15.26 32.06
C LEU A 100 3.16 15.84 30.65
N GLN A 101 4.37 16.10 30.18
CA GLN A 101 4.66 16.58 28.83
C GLN A 101 4.01 15.66 27.79
N ILE A 102 4.38 14.38 27.73
CA ILE A 102 3.88 13.48 26.69
C ILE A 102 2.39 13.17 26.88
N CYS A 103 1.95 12.90 28.11
CA CYS A 103 0.57 12.53 28.39
C CYS A 103 -0.41 13.63 27.95
N LEU A 104 -0.15 14.89 28.33
CA LEU A 104 -1.05 16.01 28.03
C LEU A 104 -1.13 16.30 26.53
N TRP A 105 -0.01 16.22 25.80
CA TRP A 105 0.03 16.43 24.36
C TRP A 105 -0.68 15.31 23.59
N VAL A 106 -0.43 14.04 23.92
CA VAL A 106 -1.09 12.91 23.23
C VAL A 106 -2.59 12.87 23.53
N VAL A 107 -3.03 13.19 24.75
CA VAL A 107 -4.46 13.28 25.08
C VAL A 107 -5.14 14.45 24.35
N ALA A 108 -4.48 15.60 24.24
CA ALA A 108 -4.99 16.74 23.49
C ALA A 108 -5.13 16.41 21.99
N ALA A 109 -4.11 15.78 21.41
CA ALA A 109 -4.12 15.32 20.03
C ALA A 109 -5.24 14.30 19.77
N ALA A 110 -5.38 13.28 20.62
CA ALA A 110 -6.45 12.28 20.47
C ALA A 110 -7.85 12.90 20.44
N ARG A 111 -8.09 13.94 21.27
CA ARG A 111 -9.35 14.71 21.26
C ARG A 111 -9.56 15.49 19.97
N GLN A 112 -8.51 16.12 19.45
CA GLN A 112 -8.56 16.89 18.21
C GLN A 112 -8.76 15.97 17.00
N ILE A 113 -8.03 14.86 16.92
CA ILE A 113 -8.14 13.88 15.83
C ILE A 113 -9.52 13.24 15.77
N GLN A 114 -10.11 12.90 16.92
CA GLN A 114 -11.50 12.42 16.93
C GLN A 114 -12.45 13.47 16.35
N LYS A 115 -12.32 14.75 16.72
CA LYS A 115 -13.13 15.83 16.16
C LYS A 115 -12.91 16.03 14.66
N ILE A 116 -11.66 15.97 14.20
CA ILE A 116 -11.31 16.09 12.78
C ILE A 116 -11.93 14.93 11.99
N ARG A 117 -11.80 13.68 12.45
CA ARG A 117 -12.41 12.51 11.79
C ARG A 117 -13.93 12.66 11.67
N LYS A 118 -14.59 13.10 12.75
CA LYS A 118 -16.04 13.35 12.76
C LYS A 118 -16.43 14.46 11.79
N ALA A 119 -15.77 15.61 11.87
CA ALA A 119 -16.06 16.77 11.03
C ALA A 119 -15.82 16.47 9.55
N TYR A 120 -14.71 15.83 9.22
CA TYR A 120 -14.36 15.45 7.85
C TYR A 120 -15.37 14.46 7.27
N PHE A 121 -15.64 13.33 7.96
CA PHE A 121 -16.59 12.34 7.46
C PHE A 121 -18.01 12.91 7.30
N ARG A 122 -18.48 13.68 8.30
CA ARG A 122 -19.75 14.39 8.22
C ARG A 122 -19.81 15.33 7.02
N LYS A 123 -18.72 16.03 6.72
CA LYS A 123 -18.65 16.95 5.59
C LYS A 123 -18.65 16.21 4.25
N VAL A 124 -17.83 15.17 4.11
CA VAL A 124 -17.77 14.35 2.90
C VAL A 124 -19.14 13.77 2.56
N MET A 125 -19.88 13.28 3.56
CA MET A 125 -21.25 12.77 3.38
C MET A 125 -22.29 13.85 3.01
N ARG A 126 -21.96 15.15 3.17
CA ARG A 126 -22.81 16.29 2.76
C ARG A 126 -22.45 16.85 1.40
N MET A 127 -21.35 16.40 0.79
CA MET A 127 -20.95 16.89 -0.53
C MET A 127 -21.92 16.40 -1.60
N ASP A 128 -22.13 17.22 -2.63
CA ASP A 128 -22.95 16.87 -3.78
C ASP A 128 -22.30 15.76 -4.63
N ILE A 129 -23.09 15.05 -5.44
CA ILE A 129 -22.57 13.93 -6.23
C ILE A 129 -21.58 14.39 -7.31
N GLY A 130 -21.72 15.63 -7.79
CA GLY A 130 -20.82 16.20 -8.79
C GLY A 130 -19.40 16.30 -8.27
N TRP A 131 -19.22 16.56 -6.98
CA TRP A 131 -17.92 16.52 -6.34
C TRP A 131 -17.30 15.11 -6.31
N PHE A 132 -18.11 14.07 -6.11
CA PHE A 132 -17.67 12.67 -6.15
C PHE A 132 -17.33 12.20 -7.57
N ASP A 133 -17.89 12.81 -8.61
CA ASP A 133 -17.48 12.51 -10.00
C ASP A 133 -16.07 13.05 -10.31
N CYS A 134 -15.63 14.10 -9.61
CA CYS A 134 -14.31 14.70 -9.76
C CYS A 134 -13.27 14.15 -8.78
N THR A 135 -13.70 13.46 -7.72
CA THR A 135 -12.84 13.00 -6.62
C THR A 135 -12.92 11.49 -6.47
N SER A 136 -11.77 10.80 -6.53
CA SER A 136 -11.77 9.35 -6.44
C SER A 136 -12.12 8.85 -5.03
N VAL A 137 -12.97 7.82 -4.94
CA VAL A 137 -13.39 7.24 -3.65
C VAL A 137 -12.21 6.64 -2.88
N GLY A 138 -11.25 6.03 -3.59
CA GLY A 138 -10.04 5.47 -2.99
C GLY A 138 -9.22 6.53 -2.27
N GLU A 139 -9.04 7.70 -2.89
CA GLU A 139 -8.34 8.83 -2.28
C GLU A 139 -9.06 9.37 -1.03
N LEU A 140 -10.40 9.38 -1.02
CA LEU A 140 -11.15 9.81 0.17
C LEU A 140 -10.96 8.86 1.35
N ASN A 141 -10.96 7.55 1.10
CA ASN A 141 -10.70 6.56 2.14
C ASN A 141 -9.26 6.70 2.69
N THR A 142 -8.27 6.89 1.82
CA THR A 142 -6.88 7.08 2.27
C THR A 142 -6.71 8.40 3.02
N ARG A 143 -7.42 9.46 2.65
CA ARG A 143 -7.43 10.72 3.41
C ARG A 143 -7.96 10.53 4.83
N ILE A 144 -9.04 9.75 5.01
CA ILE A 144 -9.63 9.46 6.33
C ILE A 144 -8.69 8.64 7.22
N THR A 145 -7.97 7.67 6.65
CA THR A 145 -7.07 6.82 7.43
C THR A 145 -5.70 7.46 7.59
N ASP A 146 -5.00 7.71 6.48
CA ASP A 146 -3.56 7.97 6.45
C ASP A 146 -3.25 9.45 6.66
N ASP A 147 -3.96 10.36 5.98
CA ASP A 147 -3.68 11.80 6.11
C ASP A 147 -4.07 12.31 7.51
N VAL A 148 -5.19 11.84 8.07
CA VAL A 148 -5.53 12.13 9.47
C VAL A 148 -4.47 11.58 10.43
N ASN A 149 -3.87 10.41 10.14
CA ASN A 149 -2.80 9.87 10.97
C ASN A 149 -1.50 10.70 10.87
N LYS A 150 -1.15 11.22 9.70
CA LYS A 150 -0.03 12.18 9.54
C LYS A 150 -0.25 13.45 10.38
N ILE A 151 -1.49 13.95 10.42
CA ILE A 151 -1.84 15.07 11.31
C ILE A 151 -1.64 14.67 12.78
N ASN A 152 -2.07 13.47 13.17
CA ASN A 152 -1.90 12.97 14.54
C ASN A 152 -0.42 12.89 14.94
N GLU A 153 0.43 12.35 14.07
CA GLU A 153 1.88 12.29 14.28
C GLU A 153 2.48 13.70 14.44
N ALA A 154 2.01 14.67 13.66
CA ALA A 154 2.47 16.05 13.74
C ALA A 154 2.07 16.76 15.04
N ILE A 155 0.83 16.60 15.51
CA ILE A 155 0.28 17.38 16.65
C ILE A 155 0.42 16.69 18.01
N ALA A 156 0.70 15.39 18.05
CA ALA A 156 0.80 14.62 19.29
C ALA A 156 2.14 14.88 20.01
N ASP A 157 3.05 13.92 20.03
CA ASP A 157 4.29 13.97 20.78
C ASP A 157 5.39 14.81 20.11
N GLN A 158 5.37 14.96 18.78
CA GLN A 158 6.41 15.67 18.04
C GLN A 158 6.52 17.15 18.42
N VAL A 159 5.40 17.83 18.70
CA VAL A 159 5.42 19.23 19.19
C VAL A 159 6.10 19.33 20.55
N ALA A 160 5.76 18.41 21.46
CA ALA A 160 6.34 18.38 22.79
C ALA A 160 7.85 18.13 22.74
N ILE A 161 8.29 17.17 21.91
CA ILE A 161 9.70 16.83 21.72
C ILE A 161 10.45 17.98 21.03
N PHE A 162 9.82 18.65 20.06
CA PHE A 162 10.40 19.80 19.38
C PHE A 162 10.65 20.96 20.35
N ILE A 163 9.65 21.33 21.17
CA ILE A 163 9.79 22.39 22.18
C ILE A 163 10.91 22.06 23.16
N GLN A 164 10.98 20.81 23.63
CA GLN A 164 12.05 20.35 24.51
C GLN A 164 13.42 20.51 23.84
N ARG A 165 13.61 19.96 22.63
CA ARG A 165 14.89 20.02 21.89
C ARG A 165 15.32 21.44 21.57
N LEU A 166 14.38 22.29 21.17
CA LEU A 166 14.63 23.70 20.90
C LEU A 166 15.03 24.45 22.18
N THR A 167 14.38 24.15 23.30
CA THR A 167 14.75 24.74 24.59
C THR A 167 16.13 24.30 25.03
N THR A 168 16.48 23.01 24.88
CA THR A 168 17.84 22.51 25.14
C THR A 168 18.88 23.21 24.27
N PHE A 169 18.56 23.47 22.99
CA PHE A 169 19.41 24.26 22.10
C PHE A 169 19.62 25.68 22.61
N VAL A 170 18.54 26.43 22.87
CA VAL A 170 18.65 27.82 23.34
C VAL A 170 19.37 27.91 24.68
N CYS A 171 18.98 27.08 25.66
CA CYS A 171 19.61 27.07 26.98
C CYS A 171 21.07 26.60 26.94
N GLY A 172 21.43 25.65 26.07
CA GLY A 172 22.81 25.18 25.92
C GLY A 172 23.74 26.24 25.35
N PHE A 173 23.30 26.98 24.32
CA PHE A 173 24.06 28.12 23.79
C PHE A 173 24.12 29.30 24.74
N LEU A 174 23.00 29.62 25.41
CA LEU A 174 22.96 30.67 26.43
C LEU A 174 23.94 30.37 27.57
N LEU A 175 23.98 29.11 28.04
CA LEU A 175 24.96 28.65 29.01
C LEU A 175 26.39 28.86 28.52
N GLY A 176 26.69 28.51 27.25
CA GLY A 176 27.99 28.72 26.64
C GLY A 176 28.41 30.19 26.61
N PHE A 177 27.52 31.09 26.13
CA PHE A 177 27.82 32.52 26.04
C PHE A 177 27.98 33.20 27.40
N VAL A 178 27.19 32.81 28.40
CA VAL A 178 27.28 33.38 29.75
C VAL A 178 28.54 32.92 30.47
N SER A 179 28.92 31.65 30.31
CA SER A 179 30.04 31.07 31.06
C SER A 179 31.39 31.30 30.38
N GLY A 180 31.43 31.33 29.04
CA GLY A 180 32.66 31.55 28.28
C GLY A 180 32.42 31.84 26.80
N TRP A 181 32.21 33.11 26.48
CA TRP A 181 31.88 33.55 25.12
C TRP A 181 33.01 33.34 24.11
N LYS A 182 34.29 33.50 24.52
CA LYS A 182 35.45 33.33 23.63
C LYS A 182 35.51 31.92 23.04
N LEU A 183 35.41 30.89 23.89
CA LEU A 183 35.43 29.49 23.47
C LEU A 183 34.17 29.12 22.67
N THR A 184 33.02 29.64 23.07
CA THR A 184 31.75 29.42 22.37
C THR A 184 31.83 29.88 20.91
N LEU A 185 32.44 31.05 20.64
CA LEU A 185 32.63 31.54 19.28
C LEU A 185 33.52 30.64 18.42
N VAL A 186 34.57 30.03 19.01
CA VAL A 186 35.45 29.09 18.30
C VAL A 186 34.69 27.83 17.89
N ILE A 187 33.86 27.27 18.78
CA ILE A 187 33.05 26.09 18.45
C ILE A 187 31.99 26.43 17.39
N ILE A 188 31.38 27.62 17.49
CA ILE A 188 30.42 28.11 16.49
C ILE A 188 31.09 28.28 15.12
N ALA A 189 32.35 28.73 15.05
CA ALA A 189 33.06 28.90 13.78
C ALA A 189 33.19 27.58 12.98
N VAL A 190 33.21 26.42 13.65
CA VAL A 190 33.24 25.10 13.00
C VAL A 190 31.84 24.62 12.58
N SER A 191 30.78 25.14 13.18
CA SER A 191 29.40 24.70 12.96
C SER A 191 28.90 24.88 11.50
N PRO A 192 29.21 25.97 10.76
CA PRO A 192 28.88 26.09 9.34
C PRO A 192 29.43 24.95 8.48
N LEU A 193 30.62 24.43 8.80
CA LEU A 193 31.23 23.34 8.05
C LEU A 193 30.42 22.04 8.22
N ILE A 194 29.97 21.76 9.45
CA ILE A 194 29.07 20.65 9.77
C ILE A 194 27.72 20.83 9.05
N GLY A 195 27.17 22.04 9.07
CA GLY A 195 25.90 22.38 8.42
C GLY A 195 25.93 22.20 6.89
N ILE A 196 26.98 22.67 6.23
CA ILE A 196 27.18 22.49 4.77
C ILE A 196 27.31 21.01 4.45
N GLY A 197 28.10 20.26 5.22
CA GLY A 197 28.24 18.81 5.07
C GLY A 197 26.91 18.07 5.16
N ALA A 198 26.11 18.37 6.19
CA ALA A 198 24.79 17.78 6.40
C ALA A 198 23.80 18.14 5.27
N ALA A 199 23.82 19.38 4.79
CA ALA A 199 22.96 19.83 3.70
C ALA A 199 23.29 19.11 2.39
N VAL A 200 24.57 19.04 2.02
CA VAL A 200 25.02 18.33 0.81
C VAL A 200 24.71 16.83 0.93
N TYR A 201 24.93 16.24 2.11
CA TYR A 201 24.56 14.85 2.41
C TYR A 201 23.07 14.58 2.14
N GLY A 202 22.17 15.40 2.71
CA GLY A 202 20.73 15.25 2.53
C GLY A 202 20.29 15.37 1.07
N LEU A 203 20.79 16.39 0.35
CA LEU A 203 20.49 16.62 -1.05
C LEU A 203 21.00 15.49 -1.96
N ALA A 204 22.22 15.00 -1.71
CA ALA A 204 22.81 13.91 -2.50
C ALA A 204 22.05 12.60 -2.29
N VAL A 205 21.72 12.24 -1.05
CA VAL A 205 20.96 11.03 -0.73
C VAL A 205 19.56 11.08 -1.34
N ALA A 206 18.86 12.22 -1.23
CA ALA A 206 17.53 12.39 -1.84
C ALA A 206 17.57 12.19 -3.36
N LYS A 207 18.53 12.82 -4.05
CA LYS A 207 18.70 12.71 -5.50
C LYS A 207 19.02 11.29 -5.96
N LEU A 208 19.86 10.57 -5.24
CA LEU A 208 20.23 9.19 -5.58
C LEU A 208 19.10 8.20 -5.31
N THR A 209 18.37 8.38 -4.21
CA THR A 209 17.18 7.58 -3.90
C THR A 209 16.13 7.72 -4.99
N GLY A 210 15.90 8.94 -5.50
CA GLY A 210 15.01 9.15 -6.65
C GLY A 210 15.47 8.44 -7.94
N ARG A 211 16.78 8.40 -8.21
CA ARG A 211 17.34 7.68 -9.37
C ARG A 211 17.25 6.16 -9.23
N GLU A 212 17.46 5.64 -8.03
CA GLU A 212 17.31 4.22 -7.70
C GLU A 212 15.87 3.75 -7.87
N LEU A 213 14.90 4.49 -7.31
CA LEU A 213 13.48 4.19 -7.46
C LEU A 213 13.05 4.23 -8.94
N LYS A 214 13.53 5.22 -9.71
CA LYS A 214 13.26 5.31 -11.15
C LYS A 214 13.87 4.16 -11.95
N ALA A 215 15.07 3.70 -11.56
CA ALA A 215 15.70 2.53 -12.18
C ALA A 215 14.95 1.24 -11.86
N TYR A 216 14.50 1.07 -10.61
CA TYR A 216 13.70 -0.08 -10.20
C TYR A 216 12.31 -0.08 -10.85
N ALA A 217 11.68 1.08 -11.04
CA ALA A 217 10.36 1.18 -11.69
C ALA A 217 10.34 0.53 -13.08
N LYS A 218 11.44 0.60 -13.84
CA LYS A 218 11.57 -0.11 -15.13
C LYS A 218 11.56 -1.63 -14.97
N ALA A 219 12.26 -2.16 -13.96
CA ALA A 219 12.26 -3.59 -13.66
C ALA A 219 10.89 -4.03 -13.10
N GLY A 220 10.28 -3.22 -12.24
CA GLY A 220 8.95 -3.45 -11.68
C GLY A 220 7.86 -3.49 -12.75
N ALA A 221 7.92 -2.62 -13.77
CA ALA A 221 7.01 -2.64 -14.90
C ALA A 221 7.08 -3.96 -15.70
N VAL A 222 8.29 -4.49 -15.91
CA VAL A 222 8.46 -5.81 -16.55
C VAL A 222 7.87 -6.92 -15.67
N ALA A 223 8.12 -6.89 -14.35
CA ALA A 223 7.55 -7.89 -13.45
C ALA A 223 6.02 -7.86 -13.47
N ASP A 224 5.42 -6.66 -13.43
CA ASP A 224 3.97 -6.48 -13.44
C ASP A 224 3.32 -6.98 -14.73
N GLU A 225 3.88 -6.58 -15.88
CA GLU A 225 3.47 -7.02 -17.22
C GLU A 225 3.47 -8.54 -17.37
N VAL A 226 4.54 -9.20 -16.89
CA VAL A 226 4.71 -10.65 -17.01
C VAL A 226 3.78 -11.38 -16.05
N LEU A 227 3.64 -10.92 -14.81
CA LEU A 227 2.77 -11.54 -13.81
C LEU A 227 1.29 -11.36 -14.15
N SER A 228 0.89 -10.21 -14.70
CA SER A 228 -0.49 -9.99 -15.17
C SER A 228 -0.84 -10.89 -16.35
N SER A 229 0.17 -11.26 -17.14
CA SER A 229 0.02 -11.99 -18.41
C SER A 229 0.60 -13.41 -18.32
N ILE A 230 0.67 -13.98 -17.11
CA ILE A 230 1.41 -15.21 -16.83
C ILE A 230 0.92 -16.40 -17.66
N ARG A 231 -0.39 -16.49 -17.96
CA ARG A 231 -0.94 -17.55 -18.81
C ARG A 231 -0.39 -17.50 -20.23
N THR A 232 -0.22 -16.29 -20.79
CA THR A 232 0.40 -16.09 -22.10
C THR A 232 1.88 -16.45 -22.05
N VAL A 233 2.60 -16.00 -21.02
CA VAL A 233 4.03 -16.32 -20.84
C VAL A 233 4.25 -17.83 -20.74
N ALA A 234 3.39 -18.51 -19.97
CA ALA A 234 3.45 -19.95 -19.75
C ALA A 234 3.10 -20.77 -20.99
N ALA A 235 2.12 -20.34 -21.79
CA ALA A 235 1.74 -21.01 -23.03
C ALA A 235 2.87 -21.02 -24.07
N PHE A 236 3.59 -19.90 -24.21
CA PHE A 236 4.71 -19.82 -25.14
C PHE A 236 6.02 -20.39 -24.57
N GLY A 237 6.12 -20.54 -23.24
CA GLY A 237 7.31 -21.06 -22.56
C GLY A 237 8.43 -20.01 -22.46
N GLY A 238 8.05 -18.74 -22.24
CA GLY A 238 8.95 -17.58 -22.20
C GLY A 238 9.55 -17.26 -20.83
N GLU A 239 9.39 -18.13 -19.82
CA GLU A 239 9.72 -17.84 -18.42
C GLU A 239 11.22 -17.51 -18.25
N LYS A 240 12.12 -18.26 -18.88
CA LYS A 240 13.57 -18.00 -18.82
C LYS A 240 13.94 -16.65 -19.45
N ARG A 241 13.30 -16.31 -20.58
CA ARG A 241 13.52 -15.06 -21.32
C ARG A 241 13.12 -13.84 -20.47
N GLU A 242 11.97 -13.93 -19.79
CA GLU A 242 11.49 -12.84 -18.94
C GLU A 242 12.33 -12.67 -17.66
N VAL A 243 12.85 -13.77 -17.07
CA VAL A 243 13.82 -13.68 -15.95
C VAL A 243 15.08 -12.91 -16.38
N GLU A 244 15.60 -13.15 -17.59
CA GLU A 244 16.77 -12.44 -18.11
C GLU A 244 16.46 -10.96 -18.41
N ARG A 245 15.29 -10.66 -18.98
CA ARG A 245 14.83 -9.28 -19.22
C ARG A 245 14.72 -8.52 -17.89
N TYR A 246 14.20 -9.16 -16.85
CA TYR A 246 14.10 -8.58 -15.51
C TYR A 246 15.49 -8.36 -14.87
N ASP A 247 16.40 -9.35 -14.93
CA ASP A 247 17.76 -9.23 -14.36
C ASP A 247 18.58 -8.11 -15.05
N LYS A 248 18.47 -7.96 -16.38
CA LYS A 248 19.13 -6.86 -17.11
C LYS A 248 18.69 -5.48 -16.58
N ASN A 249 17.41 -5.31 -16.26
CA ASN A 249 16.90 -4.06 -15.69
C ASN A 249 17.28 -3.88 -14.21
N LEU A 250 17.38 -4.96 -13.44
CA LEU A 250 17.80 -4.91 -12.03
C LEU A 250 19.25 -4.43 -11.84
N VAL A 251 20.14 -4.69 -12.80
CA VAL A 251 21.54 -4.24 -12.76
C VAL A 251 21.62 -2.73 -12.59
N TYR A 252 20.77 -1.95 -13.26
CA TYR A 252 20.78 -0.49 -13.13
C TYR A 252 20.39 -0.01 -11.73
N ALA A 253 19.38 -0.63 -11.12
CA ALA A 253 18.97 -0.32 -9.75
C ALA A 253 20.10 -0.61 -8.76
N GLN A 254 20.76 -1.76 -8.91
CA GLN A 254 21.90 -2.17 -8.09
C GLN A 254 23.05 -1.14 -8.15
N HIS A 255 23.41 -0.64 -9.35
CA HIS A 255 24.49 0.34 -9.49
C HIS A 255 24.20 1.66 -8.77
N TRP A 256 22.95 2.15 -8.85
CA TRP A 256 22.55 3.36 -8.12
C TRP A 256 22.50 3.14 -6.61
N GLY A 257 22.04 1.98 -6.14
CA GLY A 257 22.08 1.60 -4.72
C GLY A 257 23.50 1.56 -4.14
N ILE A 258 24.47 1.00 -4.88
CA ILE A 258 25.88 0.98 -4.46
C ILE A 258 26.46 2.41 -4.38
N ARG A 259 26.19 3.27 -5.37
CA ARG A 259 26.63 4.67 -5.36
C ARG A 259 26.02 5.46 -4.20
N LYS A 260 24.74 5.21 -3.88
CA LYS A 260 24.07 5.76 -2.70
C LYS A 260 24.81 5.35 -1.42
N GLY A 261 25.14 4.06 -1.28
CA GLY A 261 25.91 3.55 -0.14
C GLY A 261 27.29 4.18 0.04
N ILE A 262 28.04 4.39 -1.05
CA ILE A 262 29.33 5.08 -1.04
C ILE A 262 29.17 6.50 -0.50
N ILE A 263 28.21 7.24 -1.03
CA ILE A 263 27.96 8.64 -0.64
C ILE A 263 27.53 8.71 0.83
N ILE A 264 26.67 7.79 1.29
CA ILE A 264 26.31 7.71 2.71
C ILE A 264 27.55 7.46 3.58
N GLY A 265 28.42 6.54 3.19
CA GLY A 265 29.66 6.24 3.93
C GLY A 265 30.61 7.44 4.02
N VAL A 266 30.88 8.10 2.89
CA VAL A 266 31.78 9.28 2.82
C VAL A 266 31.27 10.43 3.69
N PHE A 267 30.01 10.82 3.53
CA PHE A 267 29.47 11.96 4.28
C PHE A 267 29.30 11.65 5.77
N THR A 268 28.95 10.41 6.13
CA THR A 268 28.90 10.03 7.55
C THR A 268 30.30 10.09 8.17
N GLY A 269 31.33 9.60 7.47
CA GLY A 269 32.72 9.72 7.91
C GLY A 269 33.18 11.18 8.03
N TYR A 270 32.86 12.02 7.04
CA TYR A 270 33.18 13.45 7.02
C TYR A 270 32.62 14.17 8.26
N MET A 271 31.37 13.89 8.63
CA MET A 271 30.74 14.49 9.81
C MET A 271 31.48 14.09 11.09
N TRP A 272 31.87 12.82 11.24
CA TRP A 272 32.63 12.36 12.41
C TRP A 272 34.03 12.97 12.50
N VAL A 273 34.73 13.14 11.38
CA VAL A 273 36.03 13.83 11.34
C VAL A 273 35.90 15.24 11.88
N ILE A 274 34.92 16.01 11.40
CA ILE A 274 34.75 17.39 11.83
C ILE A 274 34.39 17.47 13.30
N ILE A 275 33.58 16.53 13.81
CA ILE A 275 33.27 16.46 15.24
C ILE A 275 34.55 16.27 16.05
N PHE A 276 35.40 15.29 15.72
CA PHE A 276 36.65 15.08 16.45
C PHE A 276 37.65 16.23 16.29
N LEU A 277 37.71 16.85 15.11
CA LEU A 277 38.55 18.03 14.88
C LEU A 277 38.04 19.23 15.70
N SER A 278 36.73 19.39 15.84
CA SER A 278 36.13 20.41 16.68
C SER A 278 36.45 20.19 18.16
N TYR A 279 36.53 18.93 18.61
CA TYR A 279 36.93 18.59 19.97
C TYR A 279 38.40 18.92 20.21
N ALA A 280 39.29 18.52 19.28
CA ALA A 280 40.71 18.84 19.36
C ALA A 280 40.94 20.36 19.41
N LEU A 281 40.24 21.12 18.56
CA LEU A 281 40.33 22.59 18.54
C LEU A 281 39.80 23.23 19.82
N ALA A 282 38.65 22.76 20.31
CA ALA A 282 38.02 23.29 21.53
C ALA A 282 38.89 23.03 22.76
N PHE A 283 39.47 21.83 22.91
CA PHE A 283 40.35 21.52 24.02
C PHE A 283 41.71 22.20 23.91
N TRP A 284 42.29 22.31 22.71
CA TRP A 284 43.57 23.01 22.50
C TRP A 284 43.47 24.51 22.79
N TYR A 285 42.44 25.19 22.27
CA TYR A 285 42.24 26.60 22.55
C TYR A 285 41.74 26.82 23.99
N GLY A 286 40.88 25.93 24.48
CA GLY A 286 40.37 25.95 25.84
C GLY A 286 41.47 25.80 26.89
N SER A 287 42.40 24.87 26.71
CA SER A 287 43.54 24.72 27.61
C SER A 287 44.44 25.95 27.60
N LYS A 288 44.62 26.61 26.44
CA LYS A 288 45.38 27.85 26.37
C LYS A 288 44.73 28.96 27.21
N LEU A 289 43.41 29.09 27.17
CA LEU A 289 42.69 30.09 27.95
C LEU A 289 42.72 29.80 29.46
N VAL A 290 42.79 28.52 29.86
CA VAL A 290 42.92 28.10 31.26
C VAL A 290 44.35 28.35 31.77
N LEU A 291 45.37 28.00 30.98
CA LEU A 291 46.78 28.00 31.42
C LEU A 291 47.51 29.33 31.20
N GLU A 292 47.27 30.04 30.10
CA GLU A 292 48.02 31.26 29.76
C GLU A 292 47.28 32.55 30.09
N GLU A 293 45.95 32.56 29.92
CA GLU A 293 45.12 33.75 30.18
C GLU A 293 44.45 33.72 31.58
N GLU A 294 44.43 32.56 32.27
CA GLU A 294 43.74 32.32 33.57
C GLU A 294 42.29 32.83 33.65
N GLU A 295 41.62 33.02 32.51
CA GLU A 295 40.27 33.57 32.45
C GLU A 295 39.18 32.53 32.75
N TYR A 296 39.49 31.23 32.64
CA TYR A 296 38.55 30.13 32.84
C TYR A 296 39.07 29.08 33.82
N SER A 297 38.17 28.50 34.61
CA SER A 297 38.43 27.24 35.30
C SER A 297 38.30 26.04 34.34
N PRO A 298 38.98 24.91 34.62
CA PRO A 298 38.79 23.67 33.87
C PRO A 298 37.32 23.21 33.82
N GLY A 299 36.54 23.40 34.89
CA GLY A 299 35.11 23.12 34.96
C GLY A 299 34.29 24.03 34.05
N THR A 300 34.61 25.32 33.99
CA THR A 300 33.97 26.28 33.09
C THR A 300 34.22 25.92 31.62
N LEU A 301 35.44 25.48 31.28
CA LEU A 301 35.79 24.96 29.95
C LEU A 301 34.87 23.79 29.55
N LEU A 302 34.71 22.80 30.43
CA LEU A 302 33.85 21.63 30.19
C LEU A 302 32.38 22.02 30.04
N GLN A 303 31.90 22.91 30.90
CA GLN A 303 30.53 23.40 30.88
C GLN A 303 30.19 24.08 29.56
N VAL A 304 31.06 24.97 29.08
CA VAL A 304 30.88 25.67 27.78
C VAL A 304 30.91 24.66 26.64
N PHE A 305 31.90 23.76 26.63
CA PHE A 305 32.05 22.75 25.57
C PHE A 305 30.82 21.84 25.46
N PHE A 306 30.40 21.20 26.55
CA PHE A 306 29.23 20.33 26.54
C PHE A 306 27.92 21.09 26.34
N GLY A 307 27.82 22.33 26.84
CA GLY A 307 26.64 23.18 26.65
C GLY A 307 26.37 23.46 25.18
N VAL A 308 27.41 23.89 24.45
CA VAL A 308 27.34 24.16 23.01
C VAL A 308 27.12 22.87 22.21
N LEU A 309 27.83 21.78 22.56
CA LEU A 309 27.69 20.49 21.87
C LEU A 309 26.29 19.89 22.02
N ILE A 310 25.77 19.80 23.25
CA ILE A 310 24.42 19.28 23.52
C ILE A 310 23.38 20.18 22.85
N GLY A 311 23.59 21.50 22.87
CA GLY A 311 22.73 22.44 22.17
C GLY A 311 22.68 22.16 20.66
N ALA A 312 23.84 22.07 20.01
CA ALA A 312 23.95 21.82 18.58
C ALA A 312 23.38 20.46 18.15
N LEU A 313 23.62 19.40 18.94
CA LEU A 313 23.06 18.07 18.68
C LEU A 313 21.53 18.05 18.77
N ASN A 314 20.94 18.74 19.75
CA ASN A 314 19.49 18.82 19.89
C ASN A 314 18.83 19.60 18.75
N LEU A 315 19.50 20.62 18.20
CA LEU A 315 19.03 21.29 16.98
C LEU A 315 18.97 20.33 15.79
N GLY A 316 20.01 19.50 15.60
CA GLY A 316 20.01 18.47 14.57
C GLY A 316 18.88 17.44 14.78
N GLN A 317 18.63 17.04 16.02
CA GLN A 317 17.52 16.15 16.37
C GLN A 317 16.15 16.82 16.27
N ALA A 318 16.04 18.14 16.22
CA ALA A 318 14.75 18.81 16.00
C ALA A 318 14.25 18.67 14.54
N SER A 319 15.14 18.30 13.61
CA SER A 319 14.83 18.20 12.17
C SER A 319 13.70 17.21 11.81
N PRO A 320 13.67 15.95 12.30
CA PRO A 320 12.55 15.03 12.05
C PRO A 320 11.19 15.55 12.52
N CYS A 321 11.16 16.36 13.59
CA CYS A 321 9.92 16.97 14.06
C CYS A 321 9.42 18.03 13.07
N LEU A 322 10.32 18.82 12.48
CA LEU A 322 9.98 19.79 11.42
C LEU A 322 9.44 19.10 10.17
N GLU A 323 10.02 17.96 9.78
CA GLU A 323 9.51 17.13 8.69
C GLU A 323 8.09 16.62 8.98
N ALA A 324 7.84 16.10 10.19
CA ALA A 324 6.50 15.68 10.61
C ALA A 324 5.49 16.85 10.58
N PHE A 325 5.88 18.06 10.98
CA PHE A 325 5.01 19.23 10.87
C PHE A 325 4.72 19.61 9.42
N ALA A 326 5.70 19.54 8.54
CA ALA A 326 5.52 19.84 7.12
C ALA A 326 4.58 18.83 6.44
N THR A 327 4.78 17.53 6.69
CA THR A 327 3.92 16.46 6.15
C THR A 327 2.51 16.52 6.73
N GLY A 328 2.38 16.75 8.04
CA GLY A 328 1.10 16.94 8.71
C GLY A 328 0.35 18.17 8.21
N ARG A 329 1.03 19.29 7.95
CA ARG A 329 0.42 20.50 7.38
C ARG A 329 -0.06 20.29 5.95
N GLY A 330 0.71 19.59 5.13
CA GLY A 330 0.29 19.22 3.77
C GLY A 330 -0.97 18.36 3.76
N ALA A 331 -1.03 17.35 4.64
CA ALA A 331 -2.22 16.51 4.84
C ALA A 331 -3.42 17.31 5.37
N ALA A 332 -3.18 18.21 6.33
CA ALA A 332 -4.20 19.08 6.90
C ALA A 332 -4.82 20.02 5.87
N ALA A 333 -4.03 20.59 4.96
CA ALA A 333 -4.53 21.52 3.94
C ALA A 333 -5.67 20.89 3.11
N ASN A 334 -5.47 19.68 2.58
CA ASN A 334 -6.47 18.97 1.78
C ASN A 334 -7.74 18.61 2.60
N ILE A 335 -7.54 18.24 3.87
CA ILE A 335 -8.64 17.88 4.77
C ILE A 335 -9.48 19.10 5.13
N PHE A 336 -8.83 20.20 5.54
CA PHE A 336 -9.52 21.44 5.91
C PHE A 336 -10.15 22.13 4.70
N GLU A 337 -9.52 22.08 3.53
CA GLU A 337 -10.14 22.55 2.28
C GLU A 337 -11.47 21.85 2.02
N THR A 338 -11.53 20.53 2.23
CA THR A 338 -12.79 19.77 2.10
C THR A 338 -13.79 20.13 3.19
N ILE A 339 -13.34 20.30 4.45
CA ILE A 339 -14.20 20.67 5.60
C ILE A 339 -14.88 22.03 5.37
N ASP A 340 -14.11 23.02 4.91
CA ASP A 340 -14.55 24.41 4.77
C ASP A 340 -15.37 24.64 3.48
N LYS A 341 -15.19 23.80 2.46
CA LYS A 341 -15.92 23.89 1.18
C LYS A 341 -17.43 23.79 1.39
N LYS A 342 -18.22 24.79 1.00
CA LYS A 342 -19.69 24.71 1.09
C LYS A 342 -20.25 23.90 -0.09
N PRO A 343 -21.07 22.85 0.13
CA PRO A 343 -21.70 22.13 -0.96
C PRO A 343 -22.77 23.02 -1.62
N ALA A 344 -22.94 22.88 -2.94
CA ALA A 344 -24.02 23.58 -3.66
C ALA A 344 -25.39 22.98 -3.29
N ILE A 345 -25.44 21.66 -3.15
CA ILE A 345 -26.63 20.89 -2.77
C ILE A 345 -26.34 20.24 -1.40
N ASP A 346 -26.81 20.84 -0.30
CA ASP A 346 -26.65 20.27 1.05
C ASP A 346 -27.80 19.30 1.36
N CYS A 347 -27.53 17.99 1.26
CA CYS A 347 -28.53 16.95 1.55
C CYS A 347 -28.92 16.84 3.04
N MET A 348 -28.21 17.52 3.95
CA MET A 348 -28.52 17.53 5.38
C MET A 348 -29.04 18.85 5.89
N SER A 349 -29.29 19.81 5.00
CA SER A 349 -30.04 21.00 5.40
C SER A 349 -31.53 20.65 5.59
N GLU A 350 -32.13 21.26 6.61
CA GLU A 350 -33.58 21.24 6.80
C GLU A 350 -34.28 22.33 5.96
N ASP A 351 -33.51 23.13 5.22
CA ASP A 351 -34.03 24.15 4.33
C ASP A 351 -34.86 23.54 3.18
N GLY A 352 -35.80 24.33 2.66
CA GLY A 352 -36.67 23.97 1.55
C GLY A 352 -38.08 23.56 1.97
N TYR A 353 -39.01 23.70 1.05
CA TYR A 353 -40.44 23.44 1.26
C TYR A 353 -40.72 21.92 1.25
N LYS A 354 -41.62 21.46 2.13
CA LYS A 354 -42.11 20.07 2.19
C LYS A 354 -43.59 20.10 1.79
N LEU A 355 -43.97 19.41 0.72
CA LEU A 355 -45.37 19.39 0.26
C LEU A 355 -46.21 18.43 1.12
N ASP A 356 -47.43 18.85 1.48
CA ASP A 356 -48.34 18.01 2.27
C ASP A 356 -48.90 16.83 1.47
N LYS A 357 -49.10 17.01 0.17
CA LYS A 357 -49.64 15.99 -0.74
C LYS A 357 -48.91 16.05 -2.07
N VAL A 358 -48.43 14.88 -2.51
CA VAL A 358 -47.74 14.70 -3.79
C VAL A 358 -48.62 13.89 -4.73
N ARG A 359 -48.96 14.46 -5.88
CA ARG A 359 -49.63 13.76 -6.98
C ARG A 359 -48.61 13.00 -7.81
N GLY A 360 -47.45 13.61 -8.07
CA GLY A 360 -46.33 12.99 -8.77
C GLY A 360 -46.27 13.37 -10.24
N GLU A 361 -46.68 14.59 -10.60
CA GLU A 361 -46.51 15.16 -11.94
C GLU A 361 -45.14 15.85 -12.04
N ILE A 362 -44.37 15.52 -13.09
CA ILE A 362 -42.99 16.02 -13.28
C ILE A 362 -42.89 16.71 -14.63
N GLU A 363 -42.37 17.93 -14.64
CA GLU A 363 -42.16 18.71 -15.87
C GLU A 363 -40.71 19.19 -15.99
N PHE A 364 -40.17 19.09 -17.20
CA PHE A 364 -38.88 19.64 -17.60
C PHE A 364 -39.15 20.84 -18.52
N HIS A 365 -38.60 22.01 -18.17
CA HIS A 365 -38.74 23.23 -18.97
C HIS A 365 -37.38 23.70 -19.47
N ASN A 366 -37.14 23.59 -20.79
CA ASN A 366 -35.93 24.03 -21.49
C ASN A 366 -34.63 23.63 -20.80
N VAL A 367 -34.54 22.39 -20.33
CA VAL A 367 -33.42 21.95 -19.49
C VAL A 367 -32.17 21.72 -20.32
N THR A 368 -31.08 22.41 -19.95
CA THR A 368 -29.73 22.20 -20.49
C THR A 368 -28.80 21.76 -19.35
N PHE A 369 -27.97 20.74 -19.59
CA PHE A 369 -27.11 20.16 -18.56
C PHE A 369 -25.76 19.64 -19.08
N HIS A 370 -24.74 19.85 -18.24
CA HIS A 370 -23.37 19.40 -18.42
C HIS A 370 -22.89 18.70 -17.15
N TYR A 371 -22.16 17.59 -17.27
CA TYR A 371 -21.53 16.96 -16.09
C TYR A 371 -20.33 17.79 -15.62
N PRO A 372 -20.13 17.96 -14.29
CA PRO A 372 -18.99 18.72 -13.76
C PRO A 372 -17.62 18.19 -14.20
N SER A 373 -17.50 16.87 -14.41
CA SER A 373 -16.28 16.22 -14.88
C SER A 373 -15.95 16.53 -16.35
N ARG A 374 -16.91 16.99 -17.15
CA ARG A 374 -16.78 17.31 -18.58
C ARG A 374 -17.67 18.50 -18.96
N PRO A 375 -17.30 19.72 -18.53
CA PRO A 375 -18.13 20.90 -18.72
C PRO A 375 -18.37 21.25 -20.20
N ASP A 376 -17.43 20.90 -21.08
CA ASP A 376 -17.51 21.26 -22.51
C ASP A 376 -18.57 20.47 -23.29
N ILE A 377 -19.04 19.33 -22.75
CA ILE A 377 -19.96 18.43 -23.45
C ILE A 377 -21.39 18.64 -22.95
N LYS A 378 -22.25 19.18 -23.81
CA LYS A 378 -23.70 19.22 -23.58
C LYS A 378 -24.27 17.80 -23.62
N ILE A 379 -24.93 17.38 -22.54
CA ILE A 379 -25.61 16.09 -22.47
C ILE A 379 -27.10 16.23 -22.72
N LEU A 380 -27.72 17.25 -22.12
CA LEU A 380 -29.10 17.65 -22.39
C LEU A 380 -29.08 19.05 -22.99
N ASP A 381 -29.93 19.28 -23.98
CA ASP A 381 -29.96 20.54 -24.74
C ASP A 381 -31.41 20.95 -24.97
N ASN A 382 -31.89 21.97 -24.25
CA ASN A 382 -33.28 22.46 -24.31
C ASN A 382 -34.35 21.36 -24.21
N LEU A 383 -34.20 20.47 -23.23
CA LEU A 383 -35.12 19.35 -23.02
C LEU A 383 -36.47 19.82 -22.44
N ASN A 384 -37.57 19.40 -23.06
CA ASN A 384 -38.94 19.63 -22.59
C ASN A 384 -39.71 18.31 -22.53
N ILE A 385 -40.17 17.91 -21.35
CA ILE A 385 -40.90 16.65 -21.12
C ILE A 385 -41.95 16.88 -20.03
N VAL A 386 -43.14 16.29 -20.19
CA VAL A 386 -44.21 16.27 -19.17
C VAL A 386 -44.56 14.82 -18.87
N ILE A 387 -44.50 14.45 -17.58
CA ILE A 387 -44.81 13.13 -17.05
C ILE A 387 -46.01 13.28 -16.12
N LYS A 388 -47.14 12.70 -16.51
CA LYS A 388 -48.39 12.84 -15.75
C LYS A 388 -48.40 11.96 -14.51
N ALA A 389 -49.13 12.39 -13.49
CA ALA A 389 -49.29 11.63 -12.26
C ALA A 389 -49.93 10.25 -12.52
N GLY A 390 -49.33 9.19 -11.97
CA GLY A 390 -49.83 7.81 -12.06
C GLY A 390 -49.57 7.10 -13.39
N GLU A 391 -48.96 7.77 -14.36
CA GLU A 391 -48.59 7.22 -15.67
C GLU A 391 -47.22 6.51 -15.60
N THR A 392 -47.04 5.46 -16.41
CA THR A 392 -45.74 4.84 -16.65
C THR A 392 -45.13 5.38 -17.94
N THR A 393 -44.08 6.19 -17.83
CA THR A 393 -43.36 6.75 -18.97
C THR A 393 -42.04 6.00 -19.22
N ALA A 394 -41.83 5.54 -20.44
CA ALA A 394 -40.58 4.88 -20.86
C ALA A 394 -39.68 5.81 -21.69
N PHE A 395 -38.38 5.83 -21.37
CA PHE A 395 -37.38 6.59 -22.12
C PHE A 395 -36.56 5.68 -23.04
N VAL A 396 -36.55 6.00 -24.33
CA VAL A 396 -35.84 5.27 -25.39
C VAL A 396 -34.91 6.19 -26.16
N GLY A 397 -33.86 5.67 -26.77
CA GLY A 397 -32.90 6.47 -27.52
C GLY A 397 -31.52 5.82 -27.59
N ALA A 398 -30.65 6.36 -28.44
CA ALA A 398 -29.27 5.89 -28.55
C ALA A 398 -28.51 6.01 -27.21
N SER A 399 -27.41 5.26 -27.07
CA SER A 399 -26.57 5.38 -25.88
C SER A 399 -25.90 6.76 -25.85
N GLY A 400 -25.92 7.43 -24.71
CA GLY A 400 -25.41 8.79 -24.57
C GLY A 400 -26.44 9.90 -24.79
N ALA A 401 -27.68 9.58 -25.16
CA ALA A 401 -28.74 10.57 -25.38
C ALA A 401 -29.30 11.25 -24.11
N GLY A 402 -28.68 11.06 -22.93
CA GLY A 402 -29.07 11.74 -21.69
C GLY A 402 -30.18 11.07 -20.85
N LYS A 403 -30.59 9.85 -21.17
CA LYS A 403 -31.69 9.13 -20.46
C LYS A 403 -31.46 9.02 -18.94
N SER A 404 -30.39 8.36 -18.49
CA SER A 404 -30.12 8.19 -17.04
C SER A 404 -29.81 9.53 -16.36
N THR A 405 -29.34 10.53 -17.11
CA THR A 405 -29.12 11.89 -16.62
C THR A 405 -30.44 12.53 -16.16
N THR A 406 -31.55 12.31 -16.86
CA THR A 406 -32.87 12.83 -16.42
C THR A 406 -33.29 12.28 -15.05
N MET A 407 -33.05 11.00 -14.78
CA MET A 407 -33.35 10.37 -13.49
C MET A 407 -32.47 10.92 -12.36
N GLN A 408 -31.20 11.23 -12.66
CA GLN A 408 -30.28 11.85 -11.70
C GLN A 408 -30.71 13.28 -11.36
N LEU A 409 -31.22 14.03 -12.34
CA LEU A 409 -31.75 15.38 -12.13
C LEU A 409 -33.05 15.38 -11.30
N ILE A 410 -33.95 14.41 -11.50
CA ILE A 410 -35.17 14.26 -10.68
C ILE A 410 -34.83 13.99 -9.22
N GLN A 411 -33.80 13.19 -8.95
CA GLN A 411 -33.28 12.95 -7.58
C GLN A 411 -32.53 14.14 -6.99
N ARG A 412 -32.34 15.19 -7.78
CA ARG A 412 -31.52 16.37 -7.47
C ARG A 412 -30.13 15.96 -7.00
N PHE A 413 -29.50 15.07 -7.77
CA PHE A 413 -28.07 14.78 -7.64
C PHE A 413 -27.21 15.88 -8.24
N TYR A 414 -27.71 16.50 -9.30
CA TYR A 414 -27.17 17.69 -9.92
C TYR A 414 -28.28 18.72 -10.09
N ASP A 415 -27.92 19.99 -10.10
CA ASP A 415 -28.81 21.06 -10.52
C ASP A 415 -28.65 21.30 -12.03
N VAL A 416 -29.71 21.77 -12.67
CA VAL A 416 -29.71 22.14 -14.09
C VAL A 416 -28.93 23.44 -14.32
N THR A 417 -28.24 23.54 -15.46
CA THR A 417 -27.47 24.75 -15.82
C THR A 417 -28.39 25.85 -16.33
N ASP A 418 -29.34 25.47 -17.18
CA ASP A 418 -30.39 26.35 -17.70
C ASP A 418 -31.73 25.63 -17.70
N GLY A 419 -32.82 26.39 -17.58
CA GLY A 419 -34.17 25.87 -17.38
C GLY A 419 -34.52 25.51 -15.93
N MET A 420 -35.61 24.75 -15.75
CA MET A 420 -36.06 24.27 -14.43
C MET A 420 -36.82 22.95 -14.54
N ILE A 421 -36.83 22.20 -13.44
CA ILE A 421 -37.60 20.95 -13.30
C ILE A 421 -38.58 21.15 -12.16
N THR A 422 -39.85 20.85 -12.39
CA THR A 422 -40.91 21.02 -11.39
C THR A 422 -41.51 19.68 -10.98
N LEU A 423 -41.90 19.58 -9.71
CA LEU A 423 -42.71 18.51 -9.14
C LEU A 423 -44.02 19.13 -8.65
N ASP A 424 -45.15 18.71 -9.22
CA ASP A 424 -46.48 19.26 -8.95
C ASP A 424 -46.53 20.80 -9.04
N GLY A 425 -45.78 21.38 -9.99
CA GLY A 425 -45.69 22.83 -10.22
C GLY A 425 -44.65 23.58 -9.37
N HIS A 426 -44.01 22.92 -8.40
CA HIS A 426 -42.93 23.50 -7.59
C HIS A 426 -41.56 23.12 -8.13
N ASP A 427 -40.65 24.08 -8.29
CA ASP A 427 -39.26 23.79 -8.68
C ASP A 427 -38.57 22.89 -7.64
N ILE A 428 -37.96 21.80 -8.09
CA ILE A 428 -37.23 20.86 -7.23
C ILE A 428 -36.11 21.53 -6.41
N ARG A 429 -35.60 22.68 -6.87
CA ARG A 429 -34.60 23.48 -6.16
C ARG A 429 -35.12 24.09 -4.86
N SER A 430 -36.41 24.39 -4.81
CA SER A 430 -37.09 24.98 -3.65
C SER A 430 -37.51 23.96 -2.59
N LEU A 431 -37.53 22.67 -2.93
CA LEU A 431 -37.97 21.59 -2.06
C LEU A 431 -36.84 21.09 -1.14
N ASN A 432 -37.21 20.60 0.03
CA ASN A 432 -36.24 19.93 0.93
C ASN A 432 -35.76 18.61 0.30
N ILE A 433 -34.44 18.39 0.27
CA ILE A 433 -33.82 17.27 -0.47
C ILE A 433 -34.12 15.91 0.18
N GLN A 434 -34.03 15.80 1.52
CA GLN A 434 -34.34 14.55 2.21
C GLN A 434 -35.79 14.17 2.02
N TRP A 435 -36.69 15.15 2.12
CA TRP A 435 -38.10 14.95 1.86
C TRP A 435 -38.36 14.59 0.39
N LEU A 436 -37.77 15.28 -0.59
CA LEU A 436 -37.91 14.98 -2.01
C LEU A 436 -37.50 13.53 -2.31
N ARG A 437 -36.30 13.12 -1.85
CA ARG A 437 -35.82 11.75 -2.01
C ARG A 437 -36.69 10.76 -1.25
N SER A 438 -37.32 11.14 -0.13
CA SER A 438 -38.30 10.31 0.58
C SER A 438 -39.50 9.88 -0.25
N GLN A 439 -39.90 10.71 -1.22
CA GLN A 439 -41.03 10.43 -2.12
C GLN A 439 -40.64 9.58 -3.34
N ILE A 440 -39.33 9.35 -3.53
CA ILE A 440 -38.77 8.66 -4.68
C ILE A 440 -38.25 7.27 -4.26
N GLY A 441 -38.65 6.24 -4.99
CA GLY A 441 -38.05 4.91 -4.94
C GLY A 441 -37.18 4.71 -6.17
N ILE A 442 -35.92 4.32 -5.97
CA ILE A 442 -34.99 4.05 -7.06
C ILE A 442 -34.62 2.57 -7.09
N VAL A 443 -34.58 2.02 -8.31
CA VAL A 443 -34.01 0.71 -8.63
C VAL A 443 -32.93 0.94 -9.68
N GLU A 444 -31.67 0.82 -9.23
CA GLU A 444 -30.48 1.03 -10.05
C GLU A 444 -30.22 -0.16 -10.99
N GLN A 445 -29.42 0.07 -12.04
CA GLN A 445 -29.02 -0.96 -13.00
C GLN A 445 -28.26 -2.12 -12.34
N GLU A 446 -27.34 -1.78 -11.43
CA GLU A 446 -26.59 -2.73 -10.61
C GLU A 446 -27.03 -2.58 -9.14
N PRO A 447 -27.69 -3.59 -8.56
CA PRO A 447 -28.25 -3.49 -7.22
C PRO A 447 -27.15 -3.61 -6.15
N VAL A 448 -27.00 -2.55 -5.36
CA VAL A 448 -26.10 -2.55 -4.21
C VAL A 448 -26.82 -3.05 -2.96
N LEU A 449 -26.21 -4.04 -2.29
CA LEU A 449 -26.57 -4.50 -0.95
C LEU A 449 -25.44 -4.18 0.03
N PHE A 450 -25.80 -3.60 1.16
CA PHE A 450 -24.89 -3.26 2.25
C PHE A 450 -24.55 -4.50 3.08
N ALA A 451 -23.39 -4.49 3.74
CA ALA A 451 -22.80 -5.55 4.57
C ALA A 451 -23.55 -5.73 5.90
N THR A 452 -24.85 -6.03 5.81
CA THR A 452 -25.78 -6.25 6.93
C THR A 452 -26.76 -7.38 6.57
N THR A 453 -27.75 -7.62 7.41
CA THR A 453 -28.79 -8.62 7.13
C THR A 453 -29.70 -8.19 5.97
N ILE A 454 -30.45 -9.13 5.40
CA ILE A 454 -31.47 -8.82 4.37
C ILE A 454 -32.55 -7.92 4.96
N ALA A 455 -32.96 -8.16 6.22
CA ALA A 455 -33.93 -7.33 6.93
C ALA A 455 -33.46 -5.87 7.02
N GLU A 456 -32.23 -5.63 7.46
CA GLU A 456 -31.68 -4.28 7.59
C GLU A 456 -31.49 -3.60 6.23
N ASN A 457 -31.06 -4.33 5.20
CA ASN A 457 -30.99 -3.80 3.84
C ASN A 457 -32.35 -3.30 3.33
N ILE A 458 -33.43 -4.02 3.60
CA ILE A 458 -34.78 -3.56 3.24
C ILE A 458 -35.18 -2.38 4.12
N ARG A 459 -34.91 -2.44 5.43
CA ARG A 459 -35.18 -1.37 6.40
C ARG A 459 -34.50 -0.04 6.06
N TYR A 460 -33.38 -0.04 5.34
CA TYR A 460 -32.77 1.20 4.85
C TYR A 460 -33.68 2.03 3.94
N GLY A 461 -34.76 1.46 3.38
CA GLY A 461 -35.79 2.24 2.70
C GLY A 461 -36.64 3.10 3.64
N ARG A 462 -36.87 2.64 4.88
CA ARG A 462 -37.70 3.29 5.90
C ARG A 462 -37.33 2.79 7.31
N ASP A 463 -36.84 3.67 8.19
CA ASP A 463 -36.26 3.28 9.50
C ASP A 463 -37.31 2.68 10.45
N ASP A 464 -38.54 3.19 10.40
CA ASP A 464 -39.69 2.74 11.20
C ASP A 464 -40.36 1.47 10.63
N ALA A 465 -39.79 0.84 9.59
CA ALA A 465 -40.36 -0.37 9.01
C ALA A 465 -40.30 -1.56 9.99
N THR A 466 -41.50 -2.04 10.34
CA THR A 466 -41.69 -3.26 11.12
C THR A 466 -41.31 -4.49 10.28
N MET A 467 -41.08 -5.63 10.94
CA MET A 467 -40.80 -6.88 10.22
C MET A 467 -41.96 -7.30 9.29
N GLU A 468 -43.20 -6.98 9.66
CA GLU A 468 -44.37 -7.22 8.82
C GLU A 468 -44.34 -6.39 7.53
N ASP A 469 -43.93 -5.12 7.62
CA ASP A 469 -43.76 -4.26 6.45
C ASP A 469 -42.67 -4.80 5.51
N ILE A 470 -41.55 -5.27 6.08
CA ILE A 470 -40.45 -5.87 5.34
C ILE A 470 -40.92 -7.14 4.60
N ILE A 471 -41.65 -8.02 5.29
CA ILE A 471 -42.21 -9.25 4.70
C ILE A 471 -43.20 -8.90 3.58
N ARG A 472 -44.07 -7.91 3.78
CA ARG A 472 -45.02 -7.47 2.76
C ARG A 472 -44.32 -6.91 1.53
N ALA A 473 -43.29 -6.09 1.71
CA ALA A 473 -42.47 -5.56 0.60
C ALA A 473 -41.72 -6.68 -0.13
N ALA A 474 -41.15 -7.64 0.60
CA ALA A 474 -40.47 -8.80 0.03
C ALA A 474 -41.42 -9.71 -0.77
N LYS A 475 -42.67 -9.89 -0.33
CA LYS A 475 -43.69 -10.63 -1.10
C LYS A 475 -44.07 -9.90 -2.39
N GLN A 476 -44.26 -8.58 -2.34
CA GLN A 476 -44.55 -7.76 -3.54
C GLN A 476 -43.40 -7.79 -4.56
N ALA A 477 -42.16 -7.85 -4.08
CA ALA A 477 -40.97 -7.96 -4.91
C ALA A 477 -40.65 -9.39 -5.39
N ASN A 478 -41.51 -10.38 -5.13
CA ASN A 478 -41.26 -11.81 -5.39
C ASN A 478 -39.94 -12.31 -4.75
N ALA A 479 -39.51 -11.72 -3.63
CA ALA A 479 -38.27 -12.06 -2.94
C ALA A 479 -38.46 -13.04 -1.77
N TYR A 480 -39.67 -13.10 -1.20
CA TYR A 480 -39.94 -13.86 0.02
C TYR A 480 -39.57 -15.36 -0.08
N ASN A 481 -39.95 -16.02 -1.18
CA ASN A 481 -39.78 -17.47 -1.32
C ASN A 481 -38.30 -17.87 -1.25
N PHE A 482 -37.44 -17.25 -2.06
CA PHE A 482 -36.01 -17.59 -2.06
C PHE A 482 -35.30 -17.13 -0.77
N ILE A 483 -35.78 -16.08 -0.11
CA ILE A 483 -35.23 -15.66 1.18
C ILE A 483 -35.52 -16.73 2.23
N MET A 484 -36.70 -17.36 2.21
CA MET A 484 -37.06 -18.44 3.13
C MET A 484 -36.27 -19.74 2.89
N ASP A 485 -35.80 -19.95 1.66
CA ASP A 485 -34.92 -21.07 1.31
C ASP A 485 -33.48 -20.88 1.87
N LEU A 486 -33.12 -19.68 2.35
CA LEU A 486 -31.82 -19.41 2.93
C LEU A 486 -31.72 -19.96 4.37
N PRO A 487 -30.53 -20.43 4.81
CA PRO A 487 -30.35 -21.02 6.14
C PRO A 487 -30.77 -20.12 7.32
N GLN A 488 -30.56 -18.80 7.19
CA GLN A 488 -30.86 -17.81 8.23
C GLN A 488 -32.02 -16.87 7.85
N GLN A 489 -32.76 -17.20 6.78
CA GLN A 489 -33.90 -16.41 6.30
C GLN A 489 -33.54 -14.91 6.16
N PHE A 490 -34.31 -14.02 6.78
CA PHE A 490 -34.08 -12.57 6.74
C PHE A 490 -32.84 -12.08 7.51
N ASP A 491 -32.31 -12.88 8.44
CA ASP A 491 -31.10 -12.57 9.20
C ASP A 491 -29.81 -12.97 8.46
N THR A 492 -29.95 -13.57 7.27
CA THR A 492 -28.83 -13.88 6.39
C THR A 492 -28.04 -12.62 6.08
N HIS A 493 -26.73 -12.65 6.35
CA HIS A 493 -25.84 -11.54 6.04
C HIS A 493 -25.53 -11.50 4.54
N VAL A 494 -25.66 -10.31 3.94
CA VAL A 494 -25.39 -10.04 2.52
C VAL A 494 -24.34 -8.93 2.37
N GLY A 495 -24.02 -8.55 1.14
CA GLY A 495 -23.02 -7.50 0.86
C GLY A 495 -21.59 -8.02 0.80
N GLU A 496 -20.62 -7.13 1.05
CA GLU A 496 -19.19 -7.39 0.87
C GLU A 496 -18.59 -8.19 2.05
N GLY A 497 -19.07 -9.42 2.25
CA GLY A 497 -18.69 -10.30 3.36
C GLY A 497 -19.74 -11.36 3.70
N GLY A 498 -20.96 -11.21 3.17
CA GLY A 498 -22.06 -12.17 3.32
C GLY A 498 -22.18 -13.17 2.16
N SER A 499 -23.28 -13.94 2.16
CA SER A 499 -23.58 -14.92 1.11
C SER A 499 -23.74 -14.23 -0.25
N GLN A 500 -23.03 -14.71 -1.28
CA GLN A 500 -23.18 -14.17 -2.62
C GLN A 500 -24.52 -14.57 -3.23
N MET A 501 -25.27 -13.57 -3.71
CA MET A 501 -26.56 -13.75 -4.36
C MET A 501 -26.48 -13.51 -5.85
N SER A 502 -27.41 -14.13 -6.61
CA SER A 502 -27.53 -13.88 -8.05
C SER A 502 -27.93 -12.42 -8.32
N GLY A 503 -27.62 -11.91 -9.52
CA GLY A 503 -28.01 -10.56 -9.93
C GLY A 503 -29.51 -10.32 -9.79
N GLY A 504 -30.34 -11.30 -10.20
CA GLY A 504 -31.79 -11.23 -10.09
C GLY A 504 -32.28 -11.20 -8.64
N GLN A 505 -31.67 -12.00 -7.76
CA GLN A 505 -32.00 -11.99 -6.32
C GLN A 505 -31.68 -10.64 -5.68
N LYS A 506 -30.50 -10.07 -5.96
CA LYS A 506 -30.11 -8.74 -5.47
C LYS A 506 -31.08 -7.66 -5.96
N GLN A 507 -31.49 -7.74 -7.24
CA GLN A 507 -32.44 -6.80 -7.82
C GLN A 507 -33.79 -6.84 -7.09
N ARG A 508 -34.29 -8.03 -6.76
CA ARG A 508 -35.55 -8.18 -6.02
C ARG A 508 -35.47 -7.62 -4.59
N ILE A 509 -34.34 -7.77 -3.91
CA ILE A 509 -34.14 -7.15 -2.59
C ILE A 509 -34.09 -5.62 -2.72
N ALA A 510 -33.43 -5.08 -3.74
CA ALA A 510 -33.42 -3.65 -4.01
C ALA A 510 -34.83 -3.10 -4.33
N ILE A 511 -35.65 -3.87 -5.07
CA ILE A 511 -37.07 -3.54 -5.30
C ILE A 511 -37.84 -3.53 -3.98
N ALA A 512 -37.66 -4.52 -3.10
CA ALA A 512 -38.29 -4.53 -1.78
C ALA A 512 -37.88 -3.31 -0.94
N ARG A 513 -36.60 -2.92 -0.98
CA ARG A 513 -36.08 -1.70 -0.34
C ARG A 513 -36.72 -0.42 -0.88
N ALA A 514 -36.99 -0.35 -2.19
CA ALA A 514 -37.71 0.78 -2.77
C ALA A 514 -39.20 0.78 -2.37
N LEU A 515 -39.83 -0.39 -2.30
CA LEU A 515 -41.26 -0.54 -2.00
C LEU A 515 -41.62 -0.29 -0.54
N VAL A 516 -40.76 -0.67 0.41
CA VAL A 516 -41.04 -0.44 1.85
C VAL A 516 -41.18 1.05 2.19
N ARG A 517 -40.55 1.92 1.39
CA ARG A 517 -40.66 3.37 1.47
C ARG A 517 -42.03 3.91 1.07
N ASN A 518 -42.81 3.11 0.33
CA ASN A 518 -44.07 3.49 -0.31
C ASN A 518 -43.99 4.81 -1.13
N PRO A 519 -43.11 4.87 -2.15
CA PRO A 519 -42.84 6.08 -2.90
C PRO A 519 -44.01 6.45 -3.82
N LYS A 520 -44.13 7.74 -4.14
CA LYS A 520 -45.09 8.26 -5.15
C LYS A 520 -44.49 8.25 -6.56
N ILE A 521 -43.17 8.40 -6.64
CA ILE A 521 -42.40 8.37 -7.88
C ILE A 521 -41.48 7.15 -7.85
N LEU A 522 -41.54 6.31 -8.88
CA LEU A 522 -40.69 5.15 -9.02
C LEU A 522 -39.74 5.32 -10.22
N LEU A 523 -38.45 5.22 -9.95
CA LEU A 523 -37.37 5.40 -10.90
C LEU A 523 -36.70 4.04 -11.19
N LEU A 524 -36.81 3.55 -12.43
CA LEU A 524 -36.28 2.26 -12.87
C LEU A 524 -35.20 2.46 -13.93
N ASP A 525 -33.92 2.42 -13.54
CA ASP A 525 -32.79 2.64 -14.46
C ASP A 525 -32.25 1.30 -14.93
N MET A 526 -32.69 0.83 -16.11
CA MET A 526 -32.20 -0.39 -16.73
C MET A 526 -32.25 -1.64 -15.83
N ALA A 527 -33.27 -1.74 -14.99
CA ALA A 527 -33.38 -2.76 -13.95
C ALA A 527 -33.32 -4.23 -14.44
N THR A 528 -33.42 -4.50 -15.74
CA THR A 528 -33.35 -5.84 -16.34
C THR A 528 -32.15 -6.09 -17.27
N SER A 529 -31.31 -5.09 -17.54
CA SER A 529 -30.30 -5.21 -18.61
C SER A 529 -29.14 -6.15 -18.30
N ALA A 530 -28.83 -6.34 -17.02
CA ALA A 530 -27.72 -7.18 -16.54
C ALA A 530 -28.18 -8.56 -16.06
N LEU A 531 -29.43 -8.95 -16.33
CA LEU A 531 -30.03 -10.20 -15.88
C LEU A 531 -30.08 -11.25 -17.00
N ASP A 532 -30.00 -12.51 -16.60
CA ASP A 532 -30.36 -13.68 -17.39
C ASP A 532 -31.86 -13.67 -17.72
N ASN A 533 -32.25 -14.30 -18.83
CA ASN A 533 -33.62 -14.25 -19.34
C ASN A 533 -34.66 -14.83 -18.36
N GLU A 534 -34.29 -15.85 -17.57
CA GLU A 534 -35.19 -16.47 -16.58
C GLU A 534 -35.40 -15.57 -15.36
N SER A 535 -34.30 -15.06 -14.77
CA SER A 535 -34.38 -14.10 -13.66
C SER A 535 -35.05 -12.80 -14.09
N GLU A 536 -34.86 -12.37 -15.34
CA GLU A 536 -35.50 -11.18 -15.90
C GLU A 536 -37.02 -11.29 -15.85
N ALA A 537 -37.61 -12.40 -16.32
CA ALA A 537 -39.06 -12.56 -16.34
C ALA A 537 -39.66 -12.38 -14.93
N THR A 538 -39.00 -12.96 -13.93
CA THR A 538 -39.43 -12.86 -12.53
C THR A 538 -39.28 -11.43 -11.97
N VAL A 539 -38.19 -10.74 -12.30
CA VAL A 539 -37.95 -9.35 -11.91
C VAL A 539 -38.94 -8.40 -12.61
N GLN A 540 -39.25 -8.65 -13.87
CA GLN A 540 -40.20 -7.85 -14.65
C GLN A 540 -41.61 -7.93 -14.07
N GLU A 541 -42.02 -9.10 -13.60
CA GLU A 541 -43.30 -9.30 -12.90
C GLU A 541 -43.34 -8.48 -11.59
N ALA A 542 -42.26 -8.53 -10.81
CA ALA A 542 -42.12 -7.73 -9.58
C ALA A 542 -42.17 -6.22 -9.89
N LEU A 543 -41.51 -5.77 -10.96
CA LEU A 543 -41.55 -4.38 -11.42
C LEU A 543 -42.95 -3.97 -11.91
N HIS A 544 -43.69 -4.87 -12.55
CA HIS A 544 -45.07 -4.59 -12.96
C HIS A 544 -45.97 -4.37 -11.74
N LYS A 545 -45.88 -5.24 -10.72
CA LYS A 545 -46.57 -5.07 -9.43
C LYS A 545 -46.17 -3.76 -8.72
N ALA A 546 -44.89 -3.39 -8.78
CA ALA A 546 -44.37 -2.18 -8.15
C ALA A 546 -44.91 -0.87 -8.77
N ARG A 547 -45.19 -0.88 -10.08
CA ARG A 547 -45.65 0.31 -10.84
C ARG A 547 -47.08 0.73 -10.52
N LEU A 548 -47.95 -0.21 -10.13
CA LEU A 548 -49.37 0.06 -9.93
C LEU A 548 -49.60 1.14 -8.87
N GLY A 549 -50.29 2.22 -9.26
CA GLY A 549 -50.67 3.33 -8.38
C GLY A 549 -49.56 4.36 -8.11
N ARG A 550 -48.50 4.40 -8.92
CA ARG A 550 -47.35 5.32 -8.78
C ARG A 550 -46.99 5.93 -10.14
N THR A 551 -46.44 7.14 -10.14
CA THR A 551 -45.80 7.67 -11.35
C THR A 551 -44.49 6.92 -11.55
N ALA A 552 -44.32 6.25 -12.70
CA ALA A 552 -43.15 5.41 -12.94
C ALA A 552 -42.37 5.87 -14.17
N ILE A 553 -41.06 6.02 -14.03
CA ILE A 553 -40.14 6.34 -15.12
C ILE A 553 -39.24 5.15 -15.33
N SER A 554 -39.28 4.58 -16.53
CA SER A 554 -38.52 3.37 -16.87
C SER A 554 -37.57 3.63 -18.03
N ILE A 555 -36.27 3.42 -17.79
CA ILE A 555 -35.28 3.33 -18.86
C ILE A 555 -35.09 1.86 -19.18
N ALA A 556 -35.48 1.43 -20.37
CA ALA A 556 -35.34 0.04 -20.80
C ALA A 556 -34.62 -0.05 -22.14
N HIS A 557 -33.78 -1.08 -22.27
CA HIS A 557 -33.17 -1.46 -23.54
C HIS A 557 -33.93 -2.59 -24.25
N ARG A 558 -34.81 -3.31 -23.54
CA ARG A 558 -35.58 -4.43 -24.08
C ARG A 558 -37.00 -3.98 -24.43
N LEU A 559 -37.44 -4.36 -25.61
CA LEU A 559 -38.73 -3.99 -26.22
C LEU A 559 -39.94 -4.41 -25.37
N SER A 560 -39.84 -5.55 -24.69
CA SER A 560 -40.88 -6.09 -23.79
C SER A 560 -41.23 -5.14 -22.65
N ALA A 561 -40.23 -4.53 -22.01
CA ALA A 561 -40.43 -3.58 -20.92
C ALA A 561 -40.95 -2.22 -21.41
N ILE A 562 -40.54 -1.80 -22.62
CA ILE A 562 -40.97 -0.53 -23.23
C ILE A 562 -42.42 -0.60 -23.70
N LYS A 563 -42.84 -1.73 -24.28
CA LYS A 563 -44.21 -1.92 -24.78
C LYS A 563 -45.27 -1.86 -23.67
N ALA A 564 -44.88 -2.19 -22.45
CA ALA A 564 -45.74 -2.14 -21.27
C ALA A 564 -45.89 -0.72 -20.66
N ALA A 565 -45.30 0.31 -21.26
CA ALA A 565 -45.43 1.69 -20.80
C ALA A 565 -46.62 2.39 -21.45
N ASP A 566 -47.26 3.29 -20.70
CA ASP A 566 -48.41 4.06 -21.18
C ASP A 566 -47.98 5.08 -22.24
N VAL A 567 -46.82 5.72 -22.03
CA VAL A 567 -46.22 6.66 -22.98
C VAL A 567 -44.73 6.41 -23.12
N ILE A 568 -44.24 6.56 -24.35
CA ILE A 568 -42.84 6.41 -24.71
C ILE A 568 -42.31 7.76 -25.18
N VAL A 569 -41.12 8.13 -24.70
CA VAL A 569 -40.40 9.36 -25.10
C VAL A 569 -39.06 8.97 -25.73
N GLY A 570 -38.87 9.35 -26.99
CA GLY A 570 -37.64 9.12 -27.74
C GLY A 570 -36.65 10.28 -27.61
N PHE A 571 -35.42 9.94 -27.20
CA PHE A 571 -34.30 10.85 -27.01
C PHE A 571 -33.31 10.77 -28.17
N GLU A 572 -32.91 11.93 -28.67
CA GLU A 572 -31.85 12.09 -29.66
C GLU A 572 -31.02 13.32 -29.33
N HIS A 573 -29.68 13.18 -29.28
CA HIS A 573 -28.75 14.27 -28.97
C HIS A 573 -29.13 15.14 -27.75
N GLY A 574 -29.72 14.54 -26.70
CA GLY A 574 -30.10 15.26 -25.48
C GLY A 574 -31.44 16.02 -25.56
N ARG A 575 -32.22 15.82 -26.62
CA ARG A 575 -33.56 16.37 -26.84
C ARG A 575 -34.62 15.27 -26.87
N ALA A 576 -35.84 15.60 -26.46
CA ALA A 576 -37.02 14.73 -26.61
C ALA A 576 -37.65 15.01 -27.97
N VAL A 577 -37.46 14.09 -28.93
CA VAL A 577 -37.84 14.30 -30.34
C VAL A 577 -39.24 13.75 -30.63
N GLU A 578 -39.64 12.69 -29.94
CA GLU A 578 -40.93 12.03 -30.16
C GLU A 578 -41.56 11.60 -28.84
N ARG A 579 -42.89 11.65 -28.79
CA ARG A 579 -43.72 11.22 -27.67
C ARG A 579 -45.00 10.60 -28.21
N GLY A 580 -45.40 9.46 -27.67
CA GLY A 580 -46.65 8.78 -28.03
C GLY A 580 -46.72 7.36 -27.48
N THR A 581 -47.78 6.65 -27.84
CA THR A 581 -47.92 5.22 -27.55
C THR A 581 -47.07 4.38 -28.52
N HIS A 582 -46.88 3.10 -28.20
CA HIS A 582 -46.15 2.15 -29.05
C HIS A 582 -46.65 2.18 -30.50
N GLU A 583 -47.97 2.13 -30.71
CA GLU A 583 -48.59 2.10 -32.04
C GLU A 583 -48.43 3.43 -32.79
N GLU A 584 -48.53 4.56 -32.10
CA GLU A 584 -48.35 5.89 -32.68
C GLU A 584 -46.92 6.09 -33.18
N LEU A 585 -45.92 5.71 -32.37
CA LEU A 585 -44.51 5.88 -32.71
C LEU A 585 -44.06 4.93 -33.84
N LEU A 586 -44.63 3.72 -33.90
CA LEU A 586 -44.45 2.80 -35.03
C LEU A 586 -44.96 3.39 -36.35
N LYS A 587 -46.12 4.05 -36.34
CA LYS A 587 -46.68 4.73 -37.52
C LYS A 587 -45.84 5.93 -37.96
N ARG A 588 -45.26 6.68 -37.00
CA ARG A 588 -44.45 7.89 -37.27
C ARG A 588 -43.08 7.60 -37.88
N LYS A 589 -42.59 6.35 -37.81
CA LYS A 589 -41.29 5.94 -38.35
C LYS A 589 -40.09 6.77 -37.85
N GLY A 590 -40.15 7.25 -36.60
CA GLY A 590 -39.10 8.05 -35.95
C GLY A 590 -37.97 7.23 -35.31
N VAL A 591 -37.32 7.79 -34.28
CA VAL A 591 -36.16 7.19 -33.58
C VAL A 591 -36.55 5.85 -32.95
N TYR A 592 -37.72 5.76 -32.36
CA TYR A 592 -38.26 4.57 -31.73
C TYR A 592 -38.53 3.49 -32.76
N PHE A 593 -39.14 3.83 -33.90
CA PHE A 593 -39.33 2.89 -34.99
C PHE A 593 -37.99 2.35 -35.49
N MET A 594 -36.98 3.22 -35.67
CA MET A 594 -35.64 2.81 -36.06
C MET A 594 -35.02 1.84 -35.05
N LEU A 595 -35.10 2.15 -33.75
CA LEU A 595 -34.62 1.27 -32.68
C LEU A 595 -35.34 -0.08 -32.65
N VAL A 596 -36.68 -0.05 -32.78
CA VAL A 596 -37.51 -1.27 -32.82
C VAL A 596 -37.16 -2.10 -34.03
N THR A 597 -37.02 -1.49 -35.20
CA THR A 597 -36.67 -2.19 -36.44
C THR A 597 -35.27 -2.78 -36.35
N LEU A 598 -34.30 -2.07 -35.78
CA LEU A 598 -32.94 -2.57 -35.57
C LEU A 598 -32.90 -3.74 -34.57
N GLN A 599 -33.73 -3.72 -33.52
CA GLN A 599 -33.82 -4.83 -32.57
C GLN A 599 -34.60 -6.02 -33.14
N SER A 600 -35.73 -5.79 -33.80
CA SER A 600 -36.56 -6.83 -34.41
C SER A 600 -35.88 -7.48 -35.63
N SER A 601 -35.08 -6.73 -36.39
CA SER A 601 -34.28 -7.27 -37.51
C SER A 601 -33.17 -8.19 -37.01
N GLY A 602 -32.66 -7.98 -35.79
CA GLY A 602 -31.77 -8.94 -35.12
C GLY A 602 -32.47 -10.26 -34.79
N ASP A 603 -33.72 -10.21 -34.33
CA ASP A 603 -34.52 -11.40 -34.00
C ASP A 603 -35.12 -12.10 -35.24
N THR A 604 -35.37 -11.36 -36.33
CA THR A 604 -35.92 -11.91 -37.59
C THR A 604 -34.87 -12.34 -38.59
N ALA A 605 -33.66 -11.75 -38.59
CA ALA A 605 -32.52 -12.24 -39.36
C ALA A 605 -32.04 -13.62 -38.88
N LEU A 606 -32.39 -14.03 -37.65
CA LEU A 606 -32.18 -15.40 -37.16
C LEU A 606 -33.16 -16.42 -37.80
N ASN A 607 -34.24 -15.98 -38.44
CA ASN A 607 -35.30 -16.86 -38.96
C ASN A 607 -35.47 -16.84 -40.49
N ARG A 608 -34.77 -15.98 -41.24
CA ARG A 608 -34.91 -15.87 -42.70
C ARG A 608 -33.60 -15.46 -43.38
N GLU A 609 -32.79 -16.42 -43.78
CA GLU A 609 -31.92 -16.25 -44.96
C GLU A 609 -31.96 -17.52 -45.82
N ALA A 610 -32.76 -17.43 -46.89
CA ALA A 610 -32.48 -18.07 -48.16
C ALA A 610 -32.65 -16.99 -49.25
N THR A 611 -31.63 -16.87 -50.10
CA THR A 611 -31.53 -16.15 -51.39
C THR A 611 -31.11 -14.66 -51.44
N GLU A 612 -30.04 -14.49 -52.22
CA GLU A 612 -29.12 -13.40 -52.60
C GLU A 612 -29.61 -11.98 -53.04
N SER A 613 -28.84 -10.99 -52.56
CA SER A 613 -28.03 -9.98 -53.31
C SER A 613 -28.45 -8.49 -53.50
N HIS A 614 -27.45 -7.64 -53.16
CA HIS A 614 -27.07 -6.29 -53.62
C HIS A 614 -27.90 -5.01 -53.31
N PHE A 615 -27.42 -4.17 -52.37
CA PHE A 615 -26.83 -2.82 -52.60
C PHE A 615 -26.29 -2.17 -51.30
N CYS A 616 -25.37 -1.20 -51.46
CA CYS A 616 -24.28 -0.78 -50.55
C CYS A 616 -24.58 0.55 -49.76
N PRO A 617 -23.63 1.19 -49.02
CA PRO A 617 -23.78 1.46 -47.58
C PRO A 617 -23.63 2.94 -47.17
N LEU A 618 -24.43 3.43 -46.23
CA LEU A 618 -24.12 4.67 -45.49
C LEU A 618 -24.92 4.68 -44.17
N TYR A 619 -24.27 5.06 -43.06
CA TYR A 619 -24.82 5.16 -41.69
C TYR A 619 -25.00 3.88 -40.85
N ARG A 620 -24.01 2.96 -40.83
CA ARG A 620 -24.01 1.81 -39.88
C ARG A 620 -22.89 1.81 -38.83
N ALA A 621 -22.20 2.93 -38.65
CA ALA A 621 -21.12 3.08 -37.67
C ALA A 621 -21.59 3.88 -36.45
N SER A 622 -22.03 3.20 -35.37
CA SER A 622 -22.03 3.76 -34.00
C SER A 622 -22.60 2.85 -32.89
N LEU A 623 -23.17 1.68 -33.18
CA LEU A 623 -24.05 0.98 -32.21
C LEU A 623 -23.43 -0.06 -31.26
N ARG A 624 -22.12 -0.08 -30.99
CA ARG A 624 -21.59 -1.02 -29.96
C ARG A 624 -20.39 -0.56 -29.14
N GLN A 625 -20.35 0.74 -28.82
CA GLN A 625 -19.33 1.32 -27.93
C GLN A 625 -19.99 1.91 -26.68
N ARG A 626 -20.45 1.08 -25.72
CA ARG A 626 -20.70 1.57 -24.35
C ARG A 626 -20.75 0.53 -23.22
N SER A 627 -19.90 -0.48 -23.29
CA SER A 627 -19.44 -1.18 -22.08
C SER A 627 -17.94 -0.90 -21.95
N ARG A 628 -17.58 -0.09 -20.94
CA ARG A 628 -16.23 0.44 -20.60
C ARG A 628 -15.86 1.84 -21.12
N SER A 629 -16.61 2.86 -20.69
CA SER A 629 -16.06 4.23 -20.59
C SER A 629 -16.29 4.83 -19.20
N GLN A 630 -15.71 4.16 -18.20
CA GLN A 630 -15.29 4.70 -16.89
C GLN A 630 -13.85 4.22 -16.58
N LEU A 631 -13.03 3.98 -17.63
CA LEU A 631 -11.63 3.59 -17.46
C LEU A 631 -10.74 4.40 -18.43
N SER A 632 -10.66 5.70 -18.19
CA SER A 632 -9.65 6.55 -18.83
C SER A 632 -9.25 7.65 -17.84
N ASN A 633 -8.54 7.22 -16.80
CA ASN A 633 -7.51 7.95 -16.09
C ASN A 633 -6.61 6.86 -15.49
N VAL A 634 -5.71 6.32 -16.32
CA VAL A 634 -4.62 5.47 -15.81
C VAL A 634 -3.57 6.41 -15.22
N VAL A 635 -3.83 6.83 -13.98
CA VAL A 635 -2.78 7.18 -13.02
C VAL A 635 -2.60 5.93 -12.17
N PRO A 636 -1.37 5.45 -11.92
CA PRO A 636 -1.16 4.18 -11.25
C PRO A 636 -1.73 4.22 -9.83
N ASP A 637 -2.76 3.40 -9.57
CA ASP A 637 -3.20 3.10 -8.21
C ASP A 637 -2.05 2.43 -7.45
N PRO A 638 -1.61 2.96 -6.29
CA PRO A 638 -0.75 2.20 -5.40
C PRO A 638 -1.59 1.06 -4.78
N PRO A 639 -1.14 -0.20 -4.80
CA PRO A 639 -1.91 -1.30 -4.23
C PRO A 639 -1.92 -1.19 -2.70
N LEU A 640 -3.07 -0.77 -2.15
CA LEU A 640 -3.31 -0.79 -0.71
C LEU A 640 -3.70 -2.21 -0.30
N SER A 641 -2.79 -2.86 0.40
CA SER A 641 -3.03 -4.13 1.09
C SER A 641 -4.10 -3.97 2.17
N ILE A 642 -5.30 -4.49 1.93
CA ILE A 642 -6.28 -4.79 2.98
C ILE A 642 -6.19 -6.29 3.23
N ALA A 643 -5.46 -6.65 4.28
CA ALA A 643 -5.65 -7.94 4.95
C ALA A 643 -7.09 -7.95 5.51
N ARG A 644 -7.93 -8.86 5.01
CA ARG A 644 -9.14 -9.28 5.71
C ARG A 644 -8.74 -10.42 6.64
N ASP A 645 -8.96 -10.23 7.94
CA ASP A 645 -9.33 -11.34 8.83
C ASP A 645 -10.65 -10.95 9.51
N HIS A 646 -11.55 -11.93 9.58
CA HIS A 646 -12.82 -11.86 10.28
C HIS A 646 -12.68 -12.65 11.58
N ALA A 647 -13.03 -12.05 12.70
CA ALA A 647 -13.43 -12.75 13.90
C ALA A 647 -14.79 -12.18 14.34
N GLU A 648 -15.77 -13.04 14.61
CA GLU A 648 -16.36 -13.16 15.96
C GLU A 648 -17.42 -14.27 16.01
N THR A 649 -17.12 -15.32 16.77
CA THR A 649 -18.04 -15.84 17.80
C THR A 649 -17.16 -16.45 18.89
N MET A 650 -17.14 -15.84 20.07
CA MET A 650 -16.27 -16.22 21.18
C MET A 650 -17.01 -17.10 22.20
N ASN A 651 -16.26 -18.07 22.72
CA ASN A 651 -16.43 -18.82 23.98
C ASN A 651 -17.28 -20.10 23.94
N LEU A 652 -16.61 -21.26 23.85
CA LEU A 652 -16.46 -22.20 24.97
C LEU A 652 -15.39 -23.28 24.63
N THR A 653 -14.37 -23.38 25.49
CA THR A 653 -13.56 -24.60 25.79
C THR A 653 -12.91 -25.41 24.65
N SER A 654 -11.57 -25.32 24.59
CA SER A 654 -10.57 -26.36 24.28
C SER A 654 -10.78 -27.37 23.12
N SER A 655 -9.77 -27.39 22.24
CA SER A 655 -9.44 -28.39 21.20
C SER A 655 -10.08 -28.19 19.82
N TYR A 656 -9.25 -28.31 18.79
CA TYR A 656 -9.45 -28.09 17.34
C TYR A 656 -9.35 -26.64 16.85
N GLY A 657 -8.18 -26.31 16.30
CA GLY A 657 -7.88 -25.02 15.67
C GLY A 657 -8.39 -24.93 14.23
N ALA A 658 -8.95 -23.77 13.90
CA ALA A 658 -9.23 -23.31 12.54
C ALA A 658 -8.40 -22.03 12.28
N ASP A 659 -7.83 -21.99 11.07
CA ASP A 659 -6.70 -21.19 10.58
C ASP A 659 -7.08 -19.71 10.35
N ASP A 660 -6.38 -18.77 11.01
CA ASP A 660 -6.45 -17.32 10.76
C ASP A 660 -5.63 -16.97 9.50
N GLY A 661 -6.14 -16.08 8.64
CA GLY A 661 -5.65 -15.83 7.27
C GLY A 661 -4.32 -15.07 7.13
N GLN A 662 -3.60 -14.79 8.21
CA GLN A 662 -2.16 -14.50 8.13
C GLN A 662 -1.45 -15.84 8.02
N GLU A 663 -0.75 -16.09 6.90
CA GLU A 663 0.18 -17.23 6.86
C GLU A 663 1.03 -17.16 8.13
N ASP A 664 0.90 -18.16 9.00
CA ASP A 664 1.74 -18.35 10.17
C ASP A 664 3.14 -18.72 9.65
N VAL A 665 3.80 -17.75 9.03
CA VAL A 665 5.08 -17.95 8.37
C VAL A 665 6.09 -18.09 9.49
N LYS A 666 6.48 -19.34 9.75
CA LYS A 666 7.52 -19.65 10.74
C LYS A 666 8.75 -18.79 10.44
N PRO A 667 9.23 -17.99 11.41
CA PRO A 667 10.33 -17.08 11.18
C PRO A 667 11.58 -17.88 10.80
N VAL A 668 12.21 -17.46 9.71
CA VAL A 668 13.35 -18.20 9.16
C VAL A 668 14.59 -18.04 10.06
N PRO A 669 15.35 -19.12 10.30
CA PRO A 669 16.62 -19.02 11.02
C PRO A 669 17.59 -18.08 10.28
N PHE A 670 18.25 -17.21 11.04
CA PHE A 670 19.17 -16.21 10.49
C PHE A 670 20.30 -16.83 9.64
N ALA A 671 20.79 -18.00 10.04
CA ALA A 671 21.81 -18.76 9.30
C ALA A 671 21.42 -19.01 7.83
N ARG A 672 20.13 -19.19 7.55
CA ARG A 672 19.64 -19.40 6.20
C ARG A 672 19.72 -18.13 5.34
N ILE A 673 19.37 -16.97 5.91
CA ILE A 673 19.52 -15.68 5.21
C ILE A 673 21.00 -15.45 4.90
N LEU A 674 21.88 -15.74 5.85
CA LEU A 674 23.33 -15.58 5.68
C LEU A 674 23.89 -16.52 4.59
N LYS A 675 23.35 -17.74 4.46
CA LYS A 675 23.73 -18.70 3.41
C LYS A 675 23.54 -18.14 1.99
N TYR A 676 22.46 -17.38 1.75
CA TYR A 676 22.24 -16.72 0.45
C TYR A 676 23.17 -15.52 0.19
N ASN A 677 23.80 -14.98 1.24
CA ASN A 677 24.80 -13.93 1.18
C ASN A 677 26.25 -14.46 1.24
N ALA A 678 26.44 -15.79 1.18
CA ALA A 678 27.74 -16.42 1.37
C ALA A 678 28.77 -16.07 0.29
N SER A 679 28.34 -15.81 -0.95
CA SER A 679 29.29 -15.40 -2.00
C SER A 679 29.89 -14.01 -1.79
N GLU A 680 29.26 -13.18 -0.95
CA GLU A 680 29.70 -11.83 -0.62
C GLU A 680 30.40 -11.76 0.75
N TRP A 681 30.81 -12.91 1.32
CA TRP A 681 31.50 -12.99 2.61
C TRP A 681 32.71 -12.06 2.76
N PRO A 682 33.55 -11.78 1.72
CA PRO A 682 34.70 -10.90 1.90
C PRO A 682 34.28 -9.47 2.26
N TYR A 683 33.18 -8.99 1.66
CA TYR A 683 32.63 -7.68 1.97
C TYR A 683 32.03 -7.63 3.38
N LEU A 684 31.35 -8.70 3.80
CA LEU A 684 30.78 -8.78 5.15
C LEU A 684 31.87 -8.79 6.23
N VAL A 685 32.95 -9.54 6.03
CA VAL A 685 34.08 -9.61 6.98
C VAL A 685 34.79 -8.27 7.05
N LEU A 686 35.13 -7.68 5.89
CA LEU A 686 35.80 -6.37 5.84
C LEU A 686 34.95 -5.26 6.47
N GLY A 687 33.64 -5.25 6.20
CA GLY A 687 32.71 -4.31 6.81
C GLY A 687 32.54 -4.51 8.31
N SER A 688 32.53 -5.77 8.78
CA SER A 688 32.43 -6.09 10.21
C SER A 688 33.70 -5.69 10.96
N LEU A 689 34.89 -5.88 10.37
CA LEU A 689 36.14 -5.41 10.93
C LEU A 689 36.15 -3.88 11.06
N ALA A 690 35.75 -3.17 10.00
CA ALA A 690 35.62 -1.72 10.03
C ALA A 690 34.61 -1.24 11.08
N ALA A 691 33.48 -1.94 11.22
CA ALA A 691 32.46 -1.65 12.22
C ALA A 691 32.95 -1.92 13.66
N ALA A 692 33.76 -2.95 13.88
CA ALA A 692 34.36 -3.24 15.18
C ALA A 692 35.35 -2.14 15.59
N VAL A 693 36.25 -1.72 14.68
CA VAL A 693 37.17 -0.60 14.95
C VAL A 693 36.39 0.68 15.26
N ASN A 694 35.36 0.98 14.48
CA ASN A 694 34.51 2.14 14.71
C ASN A 694 33.72 2.04 16.03
N GLY A 695 33.32 0.84 16.45
CA GLY A 695 32.69 0.62 17.77
C GLY A 695 33.62 0.97 18.93
N ALA A 696 34.93 0.78 18.78
CA ALA A 696 35.92 1.14 19.79
C ALA A 696 36.20 2.66 19.89
N VAL A 697 35.83 3.45 18.88
CA VAL A 697 36.06 4.91 18.84
C VAL A 697 35.31 5.63 19.97
N SER A 698 34.09 5.21 20.28
CA SER A 698 33.27 5.87 21.30
C SER A 698 33.79 5.67 22.74
N PRO A 699 34.19 4.46 23.17
CA PRO A 699 34.89 4.30 24.45
C PRO A 699 36.27 4.97 24.48
N LEU A 700 36.98 5.00 23.34
CA LEU A 700 38.26 5.69 23.24
C LEU A 700 38.12 7.20 23.45
N TYR A 701 37.03 7.81 22.95
CA TYR A 701 36.69 9.19 23.28
C TYR A 701 36.57 9.42 24.80
N ALA A 702 35.89 8.54 25.52
CA ALA A 702 35.77 8.65 26.99
C ALA A 702 37.14 8.58 27.69
N LEU A 703 38.05 7.74 27.19
CA LEU A 703 39.41 7.65 27.68
C LEU A 703 40.18 8.95 27.44
N LEU A 704 40.24 9.43 26.19
CA LEU A 704 40.94 10.67 25.84
C LEU A 704 40.38 11.88 26.58
N PHE A 705 39.05 11.96 26.70
CA PHE A 705 38.37 13.00 27.45
C PHE A 705 38.77 13.00 28.93
N SER A 706 38.72 11.84 29.59
CA SER A 706 39.14 11.73 31.00
C SER A 706 40.63 11.99 31.22
N GLN A 707 41.47 11.72 30.21
CA GLN A 707 42.91 11.99 30.28
C GLN A 707 43.18 13.49 30.27
N ILE A 708 42.53 14.27 29.40
CA ILE A 708 42.62 15.73 29.42
C ILE A 708 42.22 16.27 30.80
N LEU A 709 41.14 15.73 31.38
CA LEU A 709 40.68 16.16 32.68
C LEU A 709 41.73 15.92 33.77
N GLY A 710 42.37 14.74 33.78
CA GLY A 710 43.44 14.41 34.72
C GLY A 710 44.72 15.23 34.53
N THR A 711 45.00 15.72 33.33
CA THR A 711 46.17 16.57 33.06
C THR A 711 46.01 17.98 33.66
N PHE A 712 44.78 18.45 33.92
CA PHE A 712 44.55 19.75 34.56
C PHE A 712 44.99 19.83 36.03
N SER A 713 45.23 18.70 36.72
CA SER A 713 45.73 18.67 38.09
C SER A 713 47.25 18.45 38.21
N ILE A 714 47.99 18.38 37.09
CA ILE A 714 49.46 18.31 37.12
C ILE A 714 50.04 19.69 37.44
N LEU A 715 51.00 19.73 38.38
CA LEU A 715 51.60 20.97 38.89
C LEU A 715 52.56 21.66 37.89
N ASP A 716 53.25 20.92 37.02
CA ASP A 716 54.19 21.47 36.04
C ASP A 716 53.48 21.98 34.77
N GLU A 717 53.52 23.31 34.55
CA GLU A 717 52.88 23.97 33.40
C GLU A 717 53.47 23.51 32.03
N GLU A 718 54.77 23.17 31.93
CA GLU A 718 55.37 22.72 30.67
C GLU A 718 54.94 21.29 30.32
N GLU A 719 54.99 20.38 31.31
CA GLU A 719 54.53 19.00 31.13
C GLU A 719 53.03 18.96 30.83
N GLN A 720 52.24 19.80 31.49
CA GLN A 720 50.81 19.94 31.26
C GLN A 720 50.49 20.37 29.81
N LYS A 721 51.19 21.38 29.28
CA LYS A 721 51.04 21.81 27.88
C LYS A 721 51.44 20.71 26.90
N ALA A 722 52.53 20.00 27.15
CA ALA A 722 53.01 18.92 26.29
C ALA A 722 52.00 17.75 26.24
N GLN A 723 51.46 17.33 27.38
CA GLN A 723 50.47 16.26 27.46
C GLN A 723 49.15 16.64 26.77
N ILE A 724 48.63 17.86 26.99
CA ILE A 724 47.39 18.32 26.35
C ILE A 724 47.54 18.35 24.83
N ASN A 725 48.64 18.88 24.31
CA ASN A 725 48.92 18.87 22.87
C ASN A 725 48.99 17.44 22.32
N GLY A 726 49.59 16.51 23.05
CA GLY A 726 49.61 15.09 22.70
C GLY A 726 48.20 14.49 22.60
N VAL A 727 47.32 14.76 23.56
CA VAL A 727 45.94 14.25 23.54
C VAL A 727 45.09 14.90 22.43
N CYS A 728 45.28 16.20 22.16
CA CYS A 728 44.63 16.88 21.04
C CYS A 728 45.03 16.28 19.68
N LEU A 729 46.31 15.92 19.49
CA LEU A 729 46.77 15.20 18.30
C LEU A 729 46.15 13.79 18.18
N LEU A 730 45.97 13.09 19.32
CA LEU A 730 45.26 11.80 19.33
C LEU A 730 43.80 11.94 18.89
N PHE A 731 43.09 13.01 19.26
CA PHE A 731 41.73 13.26 18.76
C PHE A 731 41.69 13.42 17.23
N VAL A 732 42.66 14.12 16.64
CA VAL A 732 42.77 14.25 15.18
C VAL A 732 43.01 12.89 14.52
N PHE A 733 43.91 12.07 15.09
CA PHE A 733 44.18 10.73 14.61
C PHE A 733 42.93 9.83 14.66
N VAL A 734 42.20 9.84 15.79
CA VAL A 734 40.95 9.09 15.95
C VAL A 734 39.89 9.56 14.95
N GLY A 735 39.80 10.86 14.68
CA GLY A 735 38.91 11.42 13.65
C GLY A 735 39.21 10.88 12.26
N ILE A 736 40.48 10.89 11.84
CA ILE A 736 40.91 10.34 10.54
C ILE A 736 40.64 8.83 10.47
N LEU A 737 40.94 8.08 11.54
CA LEU A 737 40.66 6.65 11.60
C LEU A 737 39.15 6.37 11.47
N SER A 738 38.31 7.17 12.14
CA SER A 738 36.85 7.08 12.06
C SER A 738 36.34 7.35 10.64
N PHE A 739 36.95 8.28 9.89
CA PHE A 739 36.61 8.51 8.48
C PHE A 739 36.73 7.25 7.62
N PHE A 740 37.92 6.64 7.64
CA PHE A 740 38.24 5.51 6.78
C PHE A 740 37.43 4.28 7.16
N THR A 741 37.26 4.03 8.46
CA THR A 741 36.45 2.91 8.96
C THR A 741 34.97 3.10 8.64
N GLN A 742 34.40 4.30 8.80
CA GLN A 742 33.02 4.59 8.45
C GLN A 742 32.76 4.51 6.94
N PHE A 743 33.69 5.01 6.12
CA PHE A 743 33.64 4.87 4.67
C PHE A 743 33.65 3.41 4.24
N LEU A 744 34.60 2.62 4.78
CA LEU A 744 34.75 1.21 4.45
C LEU A 744 33.54 0.40 4.91
N GLN A 745 33.04 0.66 6.12
CA GLN A 745 31.81 0.08 6.66
C GLN A 745 30.61 0.38 5.73
N GLY A 746 30.42 1.65 5.35
CA GLY A 746 29.32 2.06 4.48
C GLY A 746 29.37 1.42 3.09
N TYR A 747 30.55 1.41 2.46
CA TYR A 747 30.75 0.83 1.12
C TYR A 747 30.50 -0.67 1.08
N THR A 748 31.16 -1.41 1.97
CA THR A 748 31.14 -2.89 1.97
C THR A 748 29.75 -3.45 2.26
N PHE A 749 29.05 -2.91 3.28
CA PHE A 749 27.70 -3.35 3.62
C PHE A 749 26.66 -2.93 2.59
N ALA A 750 26.77 -1.73 1.99
CA ALA A 750 25.88 -1.34 0.90
C ALA A 750 26.07 -2.25 -0.32
N LYS A 751 27.31 -2.57 -0.68
CA LYS A 751 27.61 -3.46 -1.81
C LYS A 751 27.06 -4.87 -1.60
N SER A 752 27.27 -5.45 -0.41
CA SER A 752 26.71 -6.76 -0.06
C SER A 752 25.18 -6.75 -0.06
N GLY A 753 24.55 -5.72 0.53
CA GLY A 753 23.09 -5.59 0.59
C GLY A 753 22.42 -5.48 -0.77
N GLU A 754 22.97 -4.67 -1.69
CA GLU A 754 22.42 -4.49 -3.04
C GLU A 754 22.62 -5.71 -3.93
N LEU A 755 23.77 -6.40 -3.82
CA LEU A 755 24.02 -7.68 -4.49
C LEU A 755 23.03 -8.76 -4.03
N LEU A 756 22.83 -8.88 -2.72
CA LEU A 756 21.85 -9.80 -2.14
C LEU A 756 20.44 -9.47 -2.61
N THR A 757 20.04 -8.19 -2.61
CA THR A 757 18.70 -7.76 -3.04
C THR A 757 18.44 -8.11 -4.50
N ARG A 758 19.40 -7.87 -5.41
CA ARG A 758 19.29 -8.31 -6.81
C ARG A 758 19.14 -9.82 -6.92
N ARG A 759 19.96 -10.59 -6.20
CA ARG A 759 19.89 -12.06 -6.23
C ARG A 759 18.54 -12.57 -5.72
N LEU A 760 18.05 -12.05 -4.60
CA LEU A 760 16.76 -12.41 -4.03
C LEU A 760 15.60 -12.03 -4.96
N ARG A 761 15.67 -10.87 -5.63
CA ARG A 761 14.67 -10.50 -6.65
C ARG A 761 14.71 -11.42 -7.87
N LYS A 762 15.89 -11.77 -8.37
CA LYS A 762 16.03 -12.68 -9.51
C LYS A 762 15.49 -14.08 -9.17
N ILE A 763 15.92 -14.65 -8.04
CA ILE A 763 15.48 -15.97 -7.58
C ILE A 763 13.98 -15.94 -7.26
N GLY A 764 13.51 -14.91 -6.55
CA GLY A 764 12.09 -14.75 -6.24
C GLY A 764 11.23 -14.70 -7.49
N PHE A 765 11.59 -13.86 -8.47
CA PHE A 765 10.87 -13.78 -9.74
C PHE A 765 10.91 -15.09 -10.54
N GLN A 766 12.08 -15.74 -10.60
CA GLN A 766 12.23 -17.05 -11.22
C GLN A 766 11.34 -18.10 -10.53
N SER A 767 11.33 -18.15 -9.20
CA SER A 767 10.49 -19.07 -8.44
C SER A 767 9.00 -18.78 -8.59
N MET A 768 8.58 -17.52 -8.77
CA MET A 768 7.20 -17.17 -9.11
C MET A 768 6.81 -17.73 -10.48
N LEU A 769 7.60 -17.45 -11.53
CA LEU A 769 7.32 -17.93 -12.88
C LEU A 769 7.39 -19.45 -13.01
N GLY A 770 8.12 -20.11 -12.12
CA GLY A 770 8.17 -21.57 -12.04
C GLY A 770 6.92 -22.22 -11.44
N GLN A 771 6.00 -21.47 -10.81
CA GLN A 771 4.79 -22.03 -10.21
C GLN A 771 3.75 -22.45 -11.26
N ASP A 772 2.87 -23.37 -10.88
CA ASP A 772 1.71 -23.77 -11.67
C ASP A 772 0.64 -22.66 -11.72
N ILE A 773 -0.18 -22.62 -12.78
CA ILE A 773 -1.21 -21.57 -12.97
C ILE A 773 -2.24 -21.58 -11.84
N GLY A 774 -2.52 -22.73 -11.23
CA GLY A 774 -3.40 -22.83 -10.07
C GLY A 774 -2.94 -22.01 -8.86
N TRP A 775 -1.63 -21.74 -8.74
CA TRP A 775 -1.11 -20.85 -7.72
C TRP A 775 -1.46 -19.37 -7.95
N PHE A 776 -1.47 -18.93 -9.22
CA PHE A 776 -1.80 -17.57 -9.63
C PHE A 776 -3.31 -17.29 -9.59
N ASP A 777 -4.13 -18.34 -9.68
CA ASP A 777 -5.59 -18.23 -9.55
C ASP A 777 -6.04 -17.99 -8.10
N ASP A 778 -5.16 -18.17 -7.10
CA ASP A 778 -5.41 -17.76 -5.72
C ASP A 778 -5.39 -16.23 -5.61
N ARG A 779 -6.46 -15.67 -5.01
CA ARG A 779 -6.58 -14.23 -4.77
C ARG A 779 -5.43 -13.66 -3.94
N LYS A 780 -4.79 -14.48 -3.09
CA LYS A 780 -3.60 -14.09 -2.31
C LYS A 780 -2.39 -13.75 -3.19
N ASN A 781 -2.32 -14.31 -4.40
CA ASN A 781 -1.20 -14.18 -5.32
C ASN A 781 -1.58 -13.35 -6.55
N SER A 782 -2.35 -12.28 -6.34
CA SER A 782 -2.66 -11.34 -7.42
C SER A 782 -1.37 -10.70 -7.99
N PRO A 783 -1.33 -10.35 -9.28
CA PRO A 783 -0.13 -9.79 -9.92
C PRO A 783 0.45 -8.59 -9.16
N GLY A 784 -0.40 -7.62 -8.77
CA GLY A 784 0.03 -6.46 -8.01
C GLY A 784 0.58 -6.80 -6.62
N ALA A 785 0.02 -7.81 -5.93
CA ALA A 785 0.55 -8.28 -4.64
C ALA A 785 1.92 -8.94 -4.81
N LEU A 786 2.12 -9.72 -5.86
CA LEU A 786 3.40 -10.37 -6.18
C LEU A 786 4.47 -9.35 -6.60
N THR A 787 4.12 -8.38 -7.45
CA THR A 787 5.00 -7.26 -7.81
C THR A 787 5.43 -6.48 -6.56
N THR A 788 4.49 -6.23 -5.65
CA THR A 788 4.78 -5.57 -4.37
C THR A 788 5.71 -6.41 -3.50
N ARG A 789 5.44 -7.72 -3.33
CA ARG A 789 6.34 -8.63 -2.59
C ARG A 789 7.76 -8.60 -3.16
N LEU A 790 7.91 -8.61 -4.48
CA LEU A 790 9.21 -8.54 -5.16
C LEU A 790 9.92 -7.20 -4.95
N ALA A 791 9.17 -6.10 -4.89
CA ALA A 791 9.69 -4.76 -4.63
C ALA A 791 10.12 -4.58 -3.16
N THR A 792 9.20 -4.88 -2.24
CA THR A 792 9.31 -4.54 -0.82
C THR A 792 9.95 -5.65 0.00
N ASP A 793 9.52 -6.92 -0.14
CA ASP A 793 10.02 -7.98 0.73
C ASP A 793 11.48 -8.29 0.41
N ALA A 794 11.85 -8.38 -0.87
CA ALA A 794 13.23 -8.64 -1.27
C ALA A 794 14.19 -7.53 -0.84
N SER A 795 13.76 -6.26 -0.86
CA SER A 795 14.57 -5.14 -0.38
C SER A 795 14.59 -5.05 1.15
N GLN A 796 13.54 -5.48 1.85
CA GLN A 796 13.51 -5.51 3.32
C GLN A 796 14.43 -6.58 3.90
N VAL A 797 14.74 -7.66 3.19
CA VAL A 797 15.70 -8.69 3.65
C VAL A 797 17.09 -8.10 3.92
N GLN A 798 17.51 -7.06 3.19
CA GLN A 798 18.77 -6.36 3.46
C GLN A 798 18.82 -5.72 4.86
N GLY A 799 17.64 -5.47 5.47
CA GLY A 799 17.47 -5.02 6.85
C GLY A 799 17.72 -6.09 7.91
N ALA A 800 17.98 -7.35 7.54
CA ALA A 800 18.49 -8.37 8.46
C ALA A 800 20.00 -8.59 8.30
N THR A 801 20.55 -8.37 7.10
CA THR A 801 21.97 -8.52 6.80
C THR A 801 22.66 -7.15 6.73
N GLY A 802 23.00 -6.68 5.51
CA GLY A 802 23.41 -5.32 5.17
C GLY A 802 24.10 -4.50 6.26
N SER A 803 23.68 -3.24 6.40
CA SER A 803 24.22 -2.30 7.39
C SER A 803 23.89 -2.68 8.84
N GLN A 804 22.90 -3.55 9.04
CA GLN A 804 22.38 -3.92 10.36
C GLN A 804 23.34 -4.85 11.11
N ILE A 805 23.96 -5.81 10.41
CA ILE A 805 25.08 -6.59 10.96
C ILE A 805 26.19 -5.64 11.43
N GLY A 806 26.56 -4.65 10.61
CA GLY A 806 27.56 -3.65 10.98
C GLY A 806 27.20 -2.87 12.24
N MET A 807 25.94 -2.47 12.40
CA MET A 807 25.49 -1.76 13.60
C MET A 807 25.47 -2.66 14.85
N ILE A 808 25.11 -3.94 14.72
CA ILE A 808 25.16 -4.90 15.82
C ILE A 808 26.62 -5.10 16.26
N VAL A 809 27.53 -5.37 15.32
CA VAL A 809 28.96 -5.53 15.61
C VAL A 809 29.53 -4.28 16.27
N ASN A 810 29.24 -3.09 15.71
CA ASN A 810 29.65 -1.82 16.30
C ASN A 810 29.16 -1.68 17.74
N SER A 811 27.88 -1.96 18.01
CA SER A 811 27.28 -1.84 19.34
C SER A 811 27.89 -2.84 20.34
N VAL A 812 28.10 -4.09 19.93
CA VAL A 812 28.72 -5.13 20.78
C VAL A 812 30.18 -4.78 21.09
N THR A 813 30.95 -4.34 20.09
CA THR A 813 32.34 -3.92 20.31
C THR A 813 32.41 -2.67 21.19
N ASN A 814 31.51 -1.69 21.01
CA ASN A 814 31.43 -0.51 21.86
C ASN A 814 31.22 -0.90 23.33
N ILE A 815 30.20 -1.72 23.62
CA ILE A 815 29.91 -2.19 24.97
C ILE A 815 31.07 -3.01 25.54
N GLY A 816 31.62 -3.94 24.75
CA GLY A 816 32.74 -4.78 25.17
C GLY A 816 33.98 -3.96 25.55
N VAL A 817 34.41 -3.05 24.68
CA VAL A 817 35.58 -2.19 24.93
C VAL A 817 35.33 -1.26 26.12
N ALA A 818 34.14 -0.68 26.26
CA ALA A 818 33.83 0.16 27.42
C ALA A 818 33.83 -0.60 28.75
N ILE A 819 33.27 -1.80 28.79
CA ILE A 819 33.31 -2.66 29.97
C ILE A 819 34.75 -3.02 30.31
N ILE A 820 35.57 -3.40 29.32
CA ILE A 820 36.99 -3.71 29.55
C ILE A 820 37.72 -2.50 30.14
N ILE A 821 37.58 -1.31 29.53
CA ILE A 821 38.18 -0.08 30.04
C ILE A 821 37.72 0.17 31.48
N ALA A 822 36.41 0.08 31.75
CA ALA A 822 35.85 0.38 33.06
C ALA A 822 36.40 -0.56 34.16
N PHE A 823 36.42 -1.88 33.92
CA PHE A 823 36.89 -2.87 34.89
C PHE A 823 38.41 -2.80 35.13
N VAL A 824 39.20 -2.42 34.13
CA VAL A 824 40.65 -2.25 34.28
C VAL A 824 40.99 -1.10 35.23
N PHE A 825 40.25 0.02 35.18
CA PHE A 825 40.55 1.20 36.01
C PHE A 825 39.88 1.15 37.40
N SER A 826 38.62 0.75 37.51
CA SER A 826 37.95 0.57 38.80
C SER A 826 36.82 -0.45 38.72
N TRP A 827 37.08 -1.67 39.20
CA TRP A 827 36.08 -2.74 39.21
C TRP A 827 34.92 -2.47 40.19
N LYS A 828 35.19 -1.86 41.35
CA LYS A 828 34.17 -1.53 42.36
C LYS A 828 33.15 -0.53 41.85
N LEU A 829 33.61 0.58 41.25
CA LEU A 829 32.72 1.58 40.66
C LEU A 829 31.97 0.99 39.46
N SER A 830 32.67 0.23 38.61
CA SER A 830 32.06 -0.40 37.43
C SER A 830 30.88 -1.32 37.78
N LEU A 831 30.96 -2.10 38.85
CA LEU A 831 29.86 -2.97 39.31
C LEU A 831 28.59 -2.19 39.65
N VAL A 832 28.73 -1.04 40.32
CA VAL A 832 27.58 -0.18 40.68
C VAL A 832 26.89 0.36 39.43
N ILE A 833 27.66 0.85 38.45
CA ILE A 833 27.09 1.40 37.21
C ILE A 833 26.48 0.29 36.35
N LEU A 834 27.07 -0.91 36.37
CA LEU A 834 26.55 -2.06 35.64
C LEU A 834 25.15 -2.46 36.12
N CYS A 835 24.79 -2.23 37.39
CA CYS A 835 23.42 -2.44 37.89
C CYS A 835 22.39 -1.55 37.17
N PHE A 836 22.79 -0.37 36.67
CA PHE A 836 21.91 0.56 35.94
C PHE A 836 21.82 0.29 34.44
N LEU A 837 22.81 -0.42 33.87
CA LEU A 837 22.88 -0.72 32.44
C LEU A 837 21.65 -1.50 31.91
N PRO A 838 21.13 -2.54 32.60
CA PRO A 838 19.89 -3.21 32.22
C PRO A 838 18.69 -2.27 32.18
N PHE A 839 18.58 -1.31 33.11
CA PHE A 839 17.47 -0.35 33.12
C PHE A 839 17.54 0.64 31.96
N LEU A 840 18.75 1.10 31.62
CA LEU A 840 18.99 1.95 30.44
C LEU A 840 18.68 1.21 29.13
N ALA A 841 19.06 -0.07 29.04
CA ALA A 841 18.76 -0.91 27.89
C ALA A 841 17.25 -1.21 27.77
N LEU A 842 16.64 -1.59 28.89
CA LEU A 842 15.23 -1.97 28.96
C LEU A 842 14.32 -0.78 28.66
N SER A 843 14.63 0.41 29.16
CA SER A 843 13.82 1.61 28.90
C SER A 843 13.76 1.95 27.41
N GLY A 844 14.90 1.90 26.71
CA GLY A 844 14.97 2.09 25.26
C GLY A 844 14.26 0.98 24.47
N ALA A 845 14.44 -0.29 24.88
CA ALA A 845 13.79 -1.43 24.23
C ALA A 845 12.26 -1.42 24.40
N VAL A 846 11.77 -1.10 25.60
CA VAL A 846 10.34 -0.99 25.89
C VAL A 846 9.73 0.17 25.11
N GLN A 847 10.39 1.34 25.05
CA GLN A 847 9.92 2.48 24.26
C GLN A 847 9.75 2.11 22.78
N ALA A 848 10.74 1.45 22.18
CA ALA A 848 10.69 1.01 20.78
C ALA A 848 9.60 -0.05 20.52
N LYS A 849 9.46 -1.04 21.42
CA LYS A 849 8.45 -2.09 21.29
C LYS A 849 7.03 -1.56 21.50
N MET A 850 6.84 -0.59 22.40
CA MET A 850 5.54 0.02 22.65
C MET A 850 5.06 0.87 21.47
N LEU A 851 5.94 1.69 20.89
CA LEU A 851 5.61 2.50 19.71
C LEU A 851 5.07 1.63 18.57
N THR A 852 5.70 0.49 18.31
CA THR A 852 5.28 -0.45 17.25
C THR A 852 4.06 -1.29 17.62
N GLY A 853 3.96 -1.77 18.87
CA GLY A 853 2.80 -2.53 19.35
C GLY A 853 1.51 -1.72 19.39
N PHE A 854 1.59 -0.45 19.83
CA PHE A 854 0.43 0.44 19.85
C PHE A 854 -0.04 0.83 18.44
N ALA A 855 0.88 1.01 17.48
CA ALA A 855 0.50 1.29 16.10
C ALA A 855 -0.34 0.14 15.50
N ALA A 856 -0.03 -1.11 15.83
CA ALA A 856 -0.81 -2.27 15.38
C ALA A 856 -2.21 -2.32 16.03
N GLN A 857 -2.32 -2.03 17.33
CA GLN A 857 -3.61 -1.97 18.04
C GLN A 857 -4.49 -0.82 17.53
N ASP A 858 -3.91 0.36 17.31
CA ASP A 858 -4.61 1.53 16.78
C ASP A 858 -5.15 1.24 15.37
N LYS A 859 -4.35 0.56 14.52
CA LYS A 859 -4.79 0.15 13.18
C LYS A 859 -5.98 -0.81 13.24
N LYS A 860 -5.92 -1.85 14.08
CA LYS A 860 -7.04 -2.80 14.27
C LYS A 860 -8.31 -2.12 14.77
N ALA A 861 -8.19 -1.20 15.73
CA ALA A 861 -9.35 -0.44 16.22
C ALA A 861 -9.97 0.46 15.13
N LEU A 862 -9.16 0.95 14.18
CA LEU A 862 -9.61 1.79 13.08
C LEU A 862 -10.22 1.00 11.92
N GLU A 863 -9.88 -0.28 11.75
CA GLU A 863 -10.36 -1.11 10.63
C GLU A 863 -11.89 -1.19 10.56
N ALA A 864 -12.56 -1.40 11.70
CA ALA A 864 -14.03 -1.43 11.74
C ALA A 864 -14.65 -0.10 11.29
N THR A 865 -14.05 1.02 11.71
CA THR A 865 -14.47 2.37 11.32
C THR A 865 -14.19 2.63 9.84
N GLY A 866 -13.05 2.14 9.33
CA GLY A 866 -12.66 2.23 7.92
C GLY A 866 -13.57 1.43 7.00
N ARG A 867 -14.05 0.25 7.43
CA ARG A 867 -15.01 -0.57 6.66
C ARG A 867 -16.32 0.20 6.41
N ILE A 868 -16.90 0.80 7.45
CA ILE A 868 -18.14 1.60 7.34
C ILE A 868 -17.94 2.78 6.39
N SER A 869 -16.83 3.51 6.53
CA SER A 869 -16.50 4.61 5.62
C SER A 869 -16.36 4.14 4.17
N SER A 870 -15.62 3.05 3.95
CA SER A 870 -15.38 2.53 2.60
C SER A 870 -16.66 2.05 1.93
N GLU A 871 -17.53 1.40 2.67
CA GLU A 871 -18.83 0.94 2.19
C GLU A 871 -19.75 2.11 1.82
N ALA A 872 -19.82 3.14 2.68
CA ALA A 872 -20.65 4.32 2.45
C ALA A 872 -20.16 5.13 1.23
N LEU A 873 -18.85 5.34 1.10
CA LEU A 873 -18.28 6.15 0.03
C LEU A 873 -18.26 5.42 -1.33
N SER A 874 -18.03 4.11 -1.36
CA SER A 874 -18.08 3.33 -2.61
C SER A 874 -19.49 3.27 -3.20
N ASN A 875 -20.51 3.29 -2.34
CA ASN A 875 -21.91 3.21 -2.72
C ASN A 875 -22.66 4.53 -2.48
N ILE A 876 -21.95 5.67 -2.57
CA ILE A 876 -22.49 6.98 -2.17
C ILE A 876 -23.74 7.38 -2.98
N ARG A 877 -23.83 7.01 -4.27
CA ARG A 877 -25.01 7.27 -5.09
C ARG A 877 -26.25 6.56 -4.55
N THR A 878 -26.12 5.28 -4.18
CA THR A 878 -27.20 4.51 -3.57
C THR A 878 -27.58 5.11 -2.21
N VAL A 879 -26.60 5.41 -1.35
CA VAL A 879 -26.82 6.01 -0.02
C VAL A 879 -27.52 7.36 -0.13
N ALA A 880 -27.10 8.20 -1.09
CA ALA A 880 -27.70 9.50 -1.35
C ALA A 880 -29.12 9.38 -1.92
N GLY A 881 -29.35 8.44 -2.85
CA GLY A 881 -30.66 8.17 -3.44
C GLY A 881 -31.70 7.71 -2.41
N ILE A 882 -31.28 6.87 -1.45
CA ILE A 882 -32.14 6.47 -0.33
C ILE A 882 -32.23 7.53 0.78
N GLY A 883 -31.34 8.53 0.81
CA GLY A 883 -31.36 9.60 1.81
C GLY A 883 -30.94 9.14 3.22
N LYS A 884 -29.95 8.24 3.31
CA LYS A 884 -29.47 7.64 4.59
C LYS A 884 -28.07 8.08 5.00
N GLU A 885 -27.58 9.20 4.46
CA GLU A 885 -26.26 9.73 4.77
C GLU A 885 -26.07 9.96 6.29
N LYS A 886 -27.12 10.42 7.01
CA LYS A 886 -27.06 10.73 8.45
C LYS A 886 -26.83 9.48 9.30
N MET A 887 -27.47 8.37 8.94
CA MET A 887 -27.31 7.09 9.62
C MET A 887 -25.86 6.61 9.56
N PHE A 888 -25.20 6.71 8.39
CA PHE A 888 -23.80 6.35 8.24
C PHE A 888 -22.88 7.26 9.05
N VAL A 889 -23.16 8.56 9.11
CA VAL A 889 -22.44 9.50 9.98
C VAL A 889 -22.55 9.08 11.45
N ASP A 890 -23.76 8.81 11.93
CA ASP A 890 -23.98 8.43 13.32
C ASP A 890 -23.32 7.08 13.68
N ASN A 891 -23.38 6.10 12.77
CA ASN A 891 -22.70 4.80 12.95
C ASN A 891 -21.18 4.97 12.99
N PHE A 892 -20.61 5.78 12.10
CA PHE A 892 -19.18 6.11 12.11
C PHE A 892 -18.77 6.79 13.42
N GLU A 893 -19.57 7.72 13.93
CA GLU A 893 -19.31 8.42 15.20
C GLU A 893 -19.32 7.50 16.42
N LYS A 894 -20.22 6.50 16.44
CA LYS A 894 -20.27 5.48 17.49
C LYS A 894 -19.01 4.62 17.49
N HIS A 895 -18.58 4.14 16.32
CA HIS A 895 -17.39 3.29 16.20
C HIS A 895 -16.07 4.01 16.48
N LEU A 896 -16.00 5.34 16.27
CA LEU A 896 -14.84 6.16 16.63
C LEU A 896 -14.55 6.24 18.14
N ALA A 897 -15.48 5.86 19.01
CA ALA A 897 -15.26 5.89 20.46
C ALA A 897 -14.21 4.86 20.92
N MET A 898 -14.09 3.72 20.24
CA MET A 898 -13.14 2.66 20.59
C MET A 898 -11.68 3.10 20.33
N PRO A 899 -11.29 3.59 19.13
CA PRO A 899 -9.95 4.15 18.91
C PRO A 899 -9.59 5.26 19.88
N TYR A 900 -10.56 6.13 20.21
CA TYR A 900 -10.35 7.23 21.15
C TYR A 900 -9.97 6.75 22.56
N ARG A 901 -10.69 5.76 23.10
CA ARG A 901 -10.38 5.18 24.42
C ARG A 901 -9.03 4.47 24.43
N ALA A 902 -8.68 3.78 23.35
CA ALA A 902 -7.37 3.14 23.20
C ALA A 902 -6.24 4.18 23.20
N ALA A 903 -6.40 5.29 22.46
CA ALA A 903 -5.43 6.38 22.42
C ALA A 903 -5.19 7.04 23.79
N ILE A 904 -6.22 7.19 24.62
CA ILE A 904 -6.05 7.71 26.00
C ILE A 904 -5.23 6.76 26.87
N LYS A 905 -5.54 5.45 26.84
CA LYS A 905 -4.76 4.44 27.59
C LYS A 905 -3.30 4.44 27.14
N LYS A 906 -3.07 4.51 25.83
CA LYS A 906 -1.75 4.64 25.21
C LYS A 906 -1.00 5.87 25.74
N ALA A 907 -1.65 7.03 25.83
CA ALA A 907 -1.02 8.27 26.30
C ALA A 907 -0.42 8.14 27.71
N HIS A 908 -1.13 7.51 28.64
CA HIS A 908 -0.64 7.32 30.01
C HIS A 908 0.53 6.34 30.07
N VAL A 909 0.41 5.20 29.39
CA VAL A 909 1.46 4.17 29.38
C VAL A 909 2.72 4.69 28.70
N TYR A 910 2.58 5.33 27.53
CA TYR A 910 3.68 5.89 26.79
C TYR A 910 4.38 7.04 27.54
N GLY A 911 3.60 7.95 28.15
CA GLY A 911 4.15 9.04 28.96
C GLY A 911 4.97 8.54 30.15
N LEU A 912 4.51 7.48 30.83
CA LEU A 912 5.23 6.92 31.99
C LEU A 912 6.56 6.29 31.55
N CYS A 913 6.53 5.49 30.48
CA CYS A 913 7.75 4.89 29.94
C CYS A 913 8.74 5.94 29.43
N PHE A 914 8.25 7.02 28.81
CA PHE A 914 9.10 8.13 28.35
C PHE A 914 9.76 8.86 29.52
N GLY A 915 8.98 9.26 30.54
CA GLY A 915 9.53 9.92 31.73
C GLY A 915 10.56 9.05 32.45
N PHE A 916 10.30 7.75 32.59
CA PHE A 916 11.24 6.80 33.18
C PHE A 916 12.54 6.69 32.37
N ALA A 917 12.44 6.60 31.04
CA ALA A 917 13.61 6.48 30.17
C ALA A 917 14.54 7.70 30.23
N GLN A 918 13.99 8.91 30.39
CA GLN A 918 14.79 10.14 30.54
C GLN A 918 15.36 10.30 31.96
N SER A 919 14.62 9.89 32.99
CA SER A 919 15.02 10.03 34.40
C SER A 919 16.18 9.11 34.81
N ILE A 920 16.18 7.86 34.32
CA ILE A 920 17.14 6.83 34.76
C ILE A 920 18.61 7.20 34.49
N VAL A 921 18.90 7.99 33.44
CA VAL A 921 20.25 8.45 33.11
C VAL A 921 20.80 9.37 34.22
N PHE A 922 19.97 10.27 34.75
CA PHE A 922 20.39 11.19 35.82
C PHE A 922 20.54 10.48 37.16
N ILE A 923 19.66 9.52 37.44
CA ILE A 923 19.76 8.69 38.66
C ILE A 923 21.03 7.85 38.64
N ALA A 924 21.37 7.25 37.48
CA ALA A 924 22.60 6.50 37.31
C ALA A 924 23.84 7.39 37.57
N ASN A 925 23.85 8.61 37.02
CA ASN A 925 24.93 9.57 37.27
C ASN A 925 25.00 9.99 38.75
N ALA A 926 23.86 10.26 39.41
CA ALA A 926 23.81 10.64 40.83
C ALA A 926 24.48 9.58 41.73
N VAL A 927 24.08 8.32 41.57
CA VAL A 927 24.63 7.20 42.35
C VAL A 927 26.10 6.98 42.03
N SER A 928 26.49 7.11 40.75
CA SER A 928 27.87 6.93 40.31
C SER A 928 28.81 7.99 40.89
N TYR A 929 28.41 9.27 40.91
CA TYR A 929 29.23 10.34 41.49
C TYR A 929 29.31 10.27 43.02
N ARG A 930 28.22 9.90 43.71
CA ARG A 930 28.26 9.71 45.17
C ARG A 930 29.23 8.61 45.58
N TYR A 931 29.16 7.46 44.90
CA TYR A 931 30.04 6.34 45.19
C TYR A 931 31.47 6.58 44.69
N GLY A 932 31.62 7.27 43.55
CA GLY A 932 32.91 7.71 43.04
C GLY A 932 33.64 8.63 44.03
N GLY A 933 32.95 9.62 44.60
CA GLY A 933 33.50 10.50 45.64
C GLY A 933 33.96 9.74 46.89
N PHE A 934 33.14 8.79 47.36
CA PHE A 934 33.51 7.91 48.47
C PHE A 934 34.80 7.12 48.18
N LEU A 935 34.96 6.56 46.98
CA LEU A 935 36.16 5.80 46.59
C LEU A 935 37.41 6.68 46.46
N VAL A 936 37.27 7.95 46.06
CA VAL A 936 38.39 8.90 45.98
C VAL A 936 38.95 9.17 47.36
N ASP A 937 38.08 9.38 48.35
CA ASP A 937 38.48 9.64 49.74
C ASP A 937 38.98 8.38 50.46
N SER A 938 38.22 7.27 50.42
CA SER A 938 38.51 6.07 51.21
C SER A 938 39.62 5.17 50.63
N GLU A 939 39.77 5.10 49.31
CA GLU A 939 40.70 4.19 48.61
C GLU A 939 41.83 4.92 47.85
N GLY A 940 41.84 6.26 47.88
CA GLY A 940 42.84 7.06 47.18
C GLY A 940 42.78 6.93 45.65
N LEU A 941 41.60 6.66 45.09
CA LEU A 941 41.42 6.54 43.64
C LEU A 941 41.59 7.92 42.97
N HIS A 942 42.41 8.01 41.93
CA HIS A 942 42.53 9.25 41.16
C HIS A 942 41.18 9.62 40.50
N TYR A 943 40.71 10.86 40.69
CA TYR A 943 39.38 11.30 40.27
C TYR A 943 39.15 11.15 38.75
N SER A 944 40.18 11.28 37.92
CA SER A 944 40.06 11.08 36.45
C SER A 944 39.55 9.68 36.08
N PHE A 945 39.84 8.66 36.91
CA PHE A 945 39.32 7.30 36.71
C PHE A 945 37.82 7.20 36.98
N VAL A 946 37.27 8.02 37.89
CA VAL A 946 35.82 8.11 38.12
C VAL A 946 35.12 8.61 36.87
N PHE A 947 35.60 9.72 36.29
CA PHE A 947 35.05 10.26 35.04
C PHE A 947 35.24 9.31 33.85
N ARG A 948 36.37 8.60 33.78
CA ARG A 948 36.64 7.59 32.75
C ARG A 948 35.62 6.46 32.77
N VAL A 949 35.39 5.85 33.94
CA VAL A 949 34.47 4.72 34.13
C VAL A 949 33.03 5.13 33.84
N ILE A 950 32.58 6.27 34.39
CA ILE A 950 31.21 6.78 34.17
C ILE A 950 30.97 7.10 32.69
N SER A 951 31.87 7.87 32.08
CA SER A 951 31.71 8.29 30.68
C SER A 951 31.76 7.12 29.71
N ALA A 952 32.61 6.11 29.97
CA ALA A 952 32.68 4.89 29.16
C ALA A 952 31.37 4.10 29.23
N ILE A 953 30.87 3.79 30.44
CA ILE A 953 29.68 2.94 30.61
C ILE A 953 28.40 3.67 30.16
N VAL A 954 28.22 4.94 30.52
CA VAL A 954 27.02 5.71 30.16
C VAL A 954 26.91 5.87 28.64
N THR A 955 28.03 6.19 27.97
CA THR A 955 28.05 6.31 26.51
C THR A 955 27.70 4.98 25.84
N SER A 956 28.21 3.86 26.35
CA SER A 956 27.84 2.52 25.85
C SER A 956 26.38 2.12 26.17
N GLY A 957 25.83 2.56 27.29
CA GLY A 957 24.42 2.40 27.62
C GLY A 957 23.50 3.03 26.57
N THR A 958 23.85 4.23 26.08
CA THR A 958 23.10 4.87 24.98
C THR A 958 23.27 4.13 23.64
N ALA A 959 24.44 3.55 23.37
CA ALA A 959 24.68 2.73 22.19
C ALA A 959 23.82 1.45 22.20
N LEU A 960 23.66 0.81 23.36
CA LEU A 960 22.79 -0.35 23.55
C LEU A 960 21.31 -0.02 23.32
N GLY A 961 20.87 1.17 23.75
CA GLY A 961 19.54 1.70 23.44
C GLY A 961 19.31 1.84 21.92
N ARG A 962 20.30 2.37 21.19
CA ARG A 962 20.25 2.45 19.70
C ARG A 962 20.17 1.06 19.07
N ALA A 963 20.96 0.10 19.56
CA ALA A 963 20.91 -1.29 19.08
C ALA A 963 19.50 -1.90 19.22
N SER A 964 18.83 -1.63 20.34
CA SER A 964 17.48 -2.11 20.63
C SER A 964 16.40 -1.48 19.72
N SER A 965 16.61 -0.25 19.26
CA SER A 965 15.69 0.42 18.32
C SER A 965 15.58 -0.27 16.95
N TYR A 966 16.53 -1.15 16.60
CA TYR A 966 16.55 -1.87 15.33
C TYR A 966 15.76 -3.18 15.32
N THR A 967 15.36 -3.69 16.50
CA THR A 967 14.62 -4.95 16.61
C THR A 967 13.37 -5.01 15.71
N PRO A 968 12.56 -3.95 15.53
CA PRO A 968 11.42 -3.98 14.62
C PRO A 968 11.81 -4.17 13.14
N ASN A 969 12.85 -3.50 12.67
CA ASN A 969 13.34 -3.63 11.30
C ASN A 969 13.88 -5.04 11.03
N TYR A 970 14.60 -5.59 12.00
CA TYR A 970 15.10 -6.96 11.94
C TYR A 970 13.97 -8.00 11.93
N ALA A 971 12.93 -7.81 12.76
CA ALA A 971 11.75 -8.66 12.79
C ALA A 971 10.97 -8.61 11.47
N LYS A 972 10.80 -7.40 10.90
CA LYS A 972 10.17 -7.20 9.60
C LYS A 972 10.96 -7.89 8.49
N ALA A 973 12.27 -7.71 8.47
CA ALA A 973 13.17 -8.35 7.50
C ALA A 973 13.11 -9.88 7.57
N LYS A 974 13.04 -10.47 8.78
CA LYS A 974 12.83 -11.91 8.96
C LYS A 974 11.49 -12.39 8.39
N THR A 975 10.42 -11.63 8.63
CA THR A 975 9.08 -11.98 8.14
C THR A 975 9.02 -11.91 6.61
N SER A 976 9.58 -10.85 6.01
CA SER A 976 9.71 -10.71 4.55
C SER A 976 10.60 -11.81 3.94
N ALA A 977 11.71 -12.14 4.58
CA ALA A 977 12.56 -13.26 4.15
C ALA A 977 11.81 -14.60 4.24
N ALA A 978 10.96 -14.78 5.25
CA ALA A 978 10.16 -15.99 5.42
C ALA A 978 9.13 -16.18 4.30
N ARG A 979 8.39 -15.12 3.94
CA ARG A 979 7.48 -15.15 2.79
C ARG A 979 8.21 -15.45 1.49
N LEU A 980 9.37 -14.83 1.29
CA LEU A 980 10.19 -15.07 0.10
C LEU A 980 10.71 -16.51 0.04
N PHE A 981 11.22 -17.05 1.15
CA PHE A 981 11.75 -18.42 1.17
C PHE A 981 10.67 -19.49 1.11
N GLN A 982 9.49 -19.25 1.69
CA GLN A 982 8.34 -20.15 1.52
C GLN A 982 7.98 -20.29 0.04
N LEU A 983 8.04 -19.20 -0.72
CA LEU A 983 7.85 -19.22 -2.17
C LEU A 983 9.00 -19.92 -2.91
N VAL A 984 10.25 -19.64 -2.54
CA VAL A 984 11.43 -20.24 -3.20
C VAL A 984 11.51 -21.76 -2.95
N ASP A 985 11.10 -22.23 -1.78
CA ASP A 985 11.10 -23.66 -1.41
C ASP A 985 9.89 -24.42 -1.91
N ARG A 986 8.83 -23.71 -2.29
CA ARG A 986 7.62 -24.34 -2.80
C ARG A 986 7.92 -25.03 -4.12
N LEU A 987 7.89 -26.35 -4.08
CA LEU A 987 7.92 -27.19 -5.27
C LEU A 987 6.51 -27.23 -5.91
N PRO A 988 6.34 -26.73 -7.14
CA PRO A 988 5.07 -26.76 -7.83
C PRO A 988 4.70 -28.20 -8.23
N LYS A 989 3.40 -28.49 -8.33
CA LYS A 989 2.92 -29.79 -8.83
C LYS A 989 3.34 -30.00 -10.29
N ILE A 990 3.24 -28.94 -11.08
CA ILE A 990 3.61 -28.89 -12.50
C ILE A 990 4.86 -28.02 -12.61
N SER A 991 6.04 -28.64 -12.69
CA SER A 991 7.33 -27.93 -12.71
C SER A 991 7.76 -27.57 -14.13
N VAL A 992 7.75 -26.28 -14.47
CA VAL A 992 8.13 -25.77 -15.78
C VAL A 992 9.64 -25.90 -16.05
N TYR A 993 10.47 -25.77 -15.02
CA TYR A 993 11.93 -25.83 -15.16
C TYR A 993 12.50 -27.26 -15.17
N SER A 994 11.65 -28.28 -15.00
CA SER A 994 12.08 -29.67 -15.08
C SER A 994 12.37 -30.06 -16.54
N GLU A 995 13.58 -30.56 -16.78
CA GLU A 995 13.94 -31.16 -18.08
C GLU A 995 13.46 -32.61 -18.23
N LYS A 996 12.91 -33.20 -17.15
CA LYS A 996 12.35 -34.55 -17.15
C LYS A 996 11.08 -34.62 -18.01
N GLY A 997 10.83 -35.80 -18.57
CA GLY A 997 9.63 -36.11 -19.34
C GLY A 997 9.96 -36.59 -20.76
N GLU A 998 8.99 -37.26 -21.37
CA GLU A 998 9.12 -37.84 -22.71
C GLU A 998 9.13 -36.73 -23.78
N LYS A 999 9.97 -36.91 -24.80
CA LYS A 999 10.06 -36.10 -26.02
C LYS A 999 10.20 -37.07 -27.19
N TRP A 1000 9.54 -36.80 -28.30
CA TRP A 1000 9.62 -37.64 -29.50
C TRP A 1000 9.58 -36.78 -30.76
N ASP A 1001 10.15 -37.29 -31.85
CA ASP A 1001 10.34 -36.50 -33.07
C ASP A 1001 9.10 -36.51 -33.98
N ASP A 1002 8.36 -37.63 -34.05
CA ASP A 1002 7.17 -37.80 -34.89
C ASP A 1002 5.88 -37.32 -34.19
N PHE A 1003 5.75 -36.01 -33.99
CA PHE A 1003 4.56 -35.40 -33.37
C PHE A 1003 3.43 -35.20 -34.40
N LYS A 1004 2.37 -36.02 -34.31
CA LYS A 1004 1.23 -36.01 -35.23
C LYS A 1004 0.09 -35.11 -34.75
N GLY A 1005 -0.06 -34.95 -33.43
CA GLY A 1005 -1.07 -34.09 -32.83
C GLY A 1005 -2.46 -34.73 -32.73
N SER A 1006 -2.53 -36.03 -32.48
CA SER A 1006 -3.77 -36.70 -32.07
C SER A 1006 -4.05 -36.43 -30.58
N ILE A 1007 -5.30 -36.15 -30.21
CA ILE A 1007 -5.68 -35.73 -28.86
C ILE A 1007 -6.80 -36.63 -28.35
N GLU A 1008 -6.68 -37.15 -27.13
CA GLU A 1008 -7.73 -37.94 -26.48
C GLU A 1008 -7.95 -37.51 -25.03
N PHE A 1009 -9.19 -37.17 -24.68
CA PHE A 1009 -9.66 -37.02 -23.31
C PHE A 1009 -10.33 -38.32 -22.88
N LEU A 1010 -9.90 -38.91 -21.77
CA LEU A 1010 -10.43 -40.17 -21.23
C LEU A 1010 -11.04 -39.93 -19.84
N ASN A 1011 -12.37 -39.86 -19.77
CA ASN A 1011 -13.16 -39.70 -18.53
C ASN A 1011 -12.59 -38.64 -17.58
N CYS A 1012 -12.23 -37.47 -18.12
CA CYS A 1012 -11.59 -36.41 -17.35
C CYS A 1012 -12.58 -35.75 -16.39
N LYS A 1013 -12.27 -35.80 -15.09
CA LYS A 1013 -12.96 -35.08 -14.03
C LYS A 1013 -12.03 -34.02 -13.45
N PHE A 1014 -12.54 -32.81 -13.28
CA PHE A 1014 -11.72 -31.67 -12.87
C PHE A 1014 -12.51 -30.65 -12.05
N THR A 1015 -11.83 -30.12 -11.04
CA THR A 1015 -12.29 -29.11 -10.10
C THR A 1015 -11.19 -28.06 -9.98
N TYR A 1016 -11.53 -26.77 -10.05
CA TYR A 1016 -10.52 -25.72 -9.89
C TYR A 1016 -10.02 -25.69 -8.43
N PRO A 1017 -8.70 -25.63 -8.18
CA PRO A 1017 -8.17 -25.58 -6.81
C PRO A 1017 -8.67 -24.40 -5.97
N SER A 1018 -9.00 -23.28 -6.63
CA SER A 1018 -9.54 -22.08 -5.98
C SER A 1018 -11.01 -22.20 -5.58
N ARG A 1019 -11.72 -23.22 -6.09
CA ARG A 1019 -13.14 -23.51 -5.81
C ARG A 1019 -13.37 -25.03 -5.73
N PRO A 1020 -12.89 -25.69 -4.66
CA PRO A 1020 -12.98 -27.14 -4.53
C PRO A 1020 -14.42 -27.66 -4.45
N ASP A 1021 -15.39 -26.82 -4.08
CA ASP A 1021 -16.78 -27.22 -3.89
C ASP A 1021 -17.54 -27.46 -5.21
N ILE A 1022 -17.02 -26.95 -6.35
CA ILE A 1022 -17.72 -26.98 -7.64
C ILE A 1022 -16.88 -27.74 -8.66
N GLN A 1023 -17.30 -28.97 -8.96
CA GLN A 1023 -16.72 -29.77 -10.02
C GLN A 1023 -17.19 -29.27 -11.39
N VAL A 1024 -16.24 -28.87 -12.24
CA VAL A 1024 -16.51 -28.27 -13.56
C VAL A 1024 -16.63 -29.34 -14.65
N LEU A 1025 -15.71 -30.32 -14.68
CA LEU A 1025 -15.79 -31.45 -15.61
C LEU A 1025 -16.19 -32.71 -14.86
N LYS A 1026 -17.21 -33.41 -15.35
CA LYS A 1026 -17.82 -34.58 -14.71
C LYS A 1026 -17.62 -35.89 -15.49
N GLY A 1027 -16.58 -35.96 -16.32
CA GLY A 1027 -16.23 -37.17 -17.10
C GLY A 1027 -16.14 -36.91 -18.60
N LEU A 1028 -15.36 -35.92 -19.01
CA LEU A 1028 -15.15 -35.56 -20.42
C LEU A 1028 -14.42 -36.69 -21.16
N SER A 1029 -15.01 -37.19 -22.25
CA SER A 1029 -14.41 -38.22 -23.11
C SER A 1029 -14.59 -37.91 -24.59
N ILE A 1030 -13.50 -37.58 -25.29
CA ILE A 1030 -13.50 -37.27 -26.73
C ILE A 1030 -12.13 -37.46 -27.36
N ALA A 1031 -12.09 -37.89 -28.62
CA ALA A 1031 -10.86 -38.09 -29.40
C ALA A 1031 -10.88 -37.23 -30.67
N VAL A 1032 -9.73 -36.68 -31.05
CA VAL A 1032 -9.52 -35.82 -32.23
C VAL A 1032 -8.35 -36.37 -33.03
N LYS A 1033 -8.57 -36.67 -34.31
CA LYS A 1033 -7.51 -37.18 -35.20
C LYS A 1033 -6.62 -36.04 -35.70
N PRO A 1034 -5.38 -36.33 -36.14
CA PRO A 1034 -4.49 -35.34 -36.73
C PRO A 1034 -5.15 -34.57 -37.87
N GLY A 1035 -5.09 -33.24 -37.83
CA GLY A 1035 -5.63 -32.36 -38.86
C GLY A 1035 -7.15 -32.11 -38.80
N GLN A 1036 -7.87 -32.74 -37.87
CA GLN A 1036 -9.30 -32.48 -37.65
C GLN A 1036 -9.53 -31.25 -36.77
N THR A 1037 -10.69 -30.61 -36.96
CA THR A 1037 -11.20 -29.55 -36.08
C THR A 1037 -12.28 -30.09 -35.15
N LEU A 1038 -12.07 -29.94 -33.84
CA LEU A 1038 -13.07 -30.13 -32.80
C LEU A 1038 -13.64 -28.77 -32.35
N ALA A 1039 -14.96 -28.61 -32.40
CA ALA A 1039 -15.65 -27.45 -31.85
C ALA A 1039 -16.35 -27.78 -30.53
N PHE A 1040 -16.07 -27.05 -29.45
CA PHE A 1040 -16.80 -27.14 -28.19
C PHE A 1040 -17.91 -26.08 -28.10
N VAL A 1041 -19.14 -26.52 -27.84
CA VAL A 1041 -20.34 -25.67 -27.75
C VAL A 1041 -21.09 -25.96 -26.45
N GLY A 1042 -21.70 -24.97 -25.83
CA GLY A 1042 -22.48 -25.18 -24.60
C GLY A 1042 -22.69 -23.90 -23.80
N SER A 1043 -23.47 -23.98 -22.72
CA SER A 1043 -23.74 -22.86 -21.82
C SER A 1043 -22.47 -22.31 -21.15
N SER A 1044 -22.53 -21.08 -20.65
CA SER A 1044 -21.40 -20.49 -19.91
C SER A 1044 -21.12 -21.33 -18.65
N GLY A 1045 -19.84 -21.59 -18.35
CA GLY A 1045 -19.44 -22.39 -17.19
C GLY A 1045 -19.53 -23.92 -17.35
N CYS A 1046 -19.90 -24.45 -18.53
CA CYS A 1046 -19.99 -25.90 -18.74
C CYS A 1046 -18.63 -26.63 -18.90
N GLY A 1047 -17.49 -25.91 -18.88
CA GLY A 1047 -16.15 -26.49 -18.91
C GLY A 1047 -15.37 -26.39 -20.23
N LYS A 1048 -15.84 -25.65 -21.24
CA LYS A 1048 -15.19 -25.51 -22.56
C LYS A 1048 -13.73 -25.04 -22.48
N SER A 1049 -13.49 -23.86 -21.89
CA SER A 1049 -12.14 -23.29 -21.75
C SER A 1049 -11.26 -24.10 -20.80
N THR A 1050 -11.87 -24.83 -19.85
CA THR A 1050 -11.15 -25.77 -18.98
C THR A 1050 -10.50 -26.90 -19.78
N SER A 1051 -11.14 -27.39 -20.84
CA SER A 1051 -10.56 -28.41 -21.73
C SER A 1051 -9.27 -27.94 -22.42
N VAL A 1052 -9.23 -26.68 -22.87
CA VAL A 1052 -8.03 -26.05 -23.45
C VAL A 1052 -6.93 -25.89 -22.40
N GLN A 1053 -7.28 -25.50 -21.18
CA GLN A 1053 -6.32 -25.33 -20.07
C GLN A 1053 -5.71 -26.66 -19.60
N LEU A 1054 -6.48 -27.75 -19.63
CA LEU A 1054 -5.96 -29.09 -19.35
C LEU A 1054 -4.99 -29.56 -20.44
N LEU A 1055 -5.25 -29.22 -21.70
CA LEU A 1055 -4.38 -29.60 -22.82
C LEU A 1055 -3.04 -28.83 -22.81
N GLU A 1056 -3.06 -27.54 -22.45
CA GLU A 1056 -1.85 -26.72 -22.18
C GLU A 1056 -1.12 -27.14 -20.90
N ARG A 1057 -1.69 -28.10 -20.16
CA ARG A 1057 -1.22 -28.57 -18.87
C ARG A 1057 -0.96 -27.41 -17.90
N PHE A 1058 -1.91 -26.48 -17.86
CA PHE A 1058 -2.01 -25.50 -16.76
C PHE A 1058 -2.54 -26.16 -15.49
N TYR A 1059 -3.33 -27.21 -15.69
CA TYR A 1059 -3.90 -28.06 -14.67
C TYR A 1059 -3.74 -29.52 -15.08
N ASP A 1060 -3.63 -30.42 -14.10
CA ASP A 1060 -3.77 -31.86 -14.31
C ASP A 1060 -5.20 -32.27 -13.90
N PRO A 1061 -5.84 -33.24 -14.58
CA PRO A 1061 -7.15 -33.75 -14.19
C PRO A 1061 -7.08 -34.53 -12.85
N GLU A 1062 -8.14 -34.51 -12.05
CA GLU A 1062 -8.21 -35.26 -10.78
C GLU A 1062 -8.40 -36.77 -11.02
N LYS A 1063 -9.26 -37.11 -11.98
CA LYS A 1063 -9.50 -38.47 -12.46
C LYS A 1063 -9.58 -38.44 -13.98
N GLY A 1064 -9.21 -39.55 -14.62
CA GLY A 1064 -9.07 -39.61 -16.07
C GLY A 1064 -7.68 -39.18 -16.54
N ARG A 1065 -7.46 -39.17 -17.85
CA ARG A 1065 -6.17 -38.82 -18.47
C ARG A 1065 -6.39 -38.07 -19.78
N VAL A 1066 -5.45 -37.19 -20.10
CA VAL A 1066 -5.36 -36.55 -21.43
C VAL A 1066 -4.15 -37.15 -22.14
N LEU A 1067 -4.38 -37.74 -23.30
CA LEU A 1067 -3.35 -38.34 -24.14
C LEU A 1067 -3.09 -37.47 -25.37
N ILE A 1068 -1.82 -37.37 -25.76
CA ILE A 1068 -1.40 -36.77 -27.03
C ILE A 1068 -0.50 -37.79 -27.72
N ASP A 1069 -0.87 -38.21 -28.94
CA ASP A 1069 -0.17 -39.28 -29.69
C ASP A 1069 -0.02 -40.58 -28.88
N GLY A 1070 -1.01 -40.90 -28.02
CA GLY A 1070 -1.00 -42.05 -27.14
C GLY A 1070 -0.19 -41.88 -25.84
N HIS A 1071 0.54 -40.78 -25.69
CA HIS A 1071 1.32 -40.47 -24.49
C HIS A 1071 0.51 -39.63 -23.50
N ASP A 1072 0.56 -40.00 -22.22
CA ASP A 1072 -0.09 -39.26 -21.14
C ASP A 1072 0.61 -37.92 -20.91
N THR A 1073 -0.16 -36.83 -21.00
CA THR A 1073 0.31 -35.44 -20.79
C THR A 1073 1.10 -35.26 -19.50
N THR A 1074 0.82 -36.04 -18.45
CA THR A 1074 1.54 -35.98 -17.17
C THR A 1074 3.01 -36.43 -17.27
N LYS A 1075 3.34 -37.29 -18.24
CA LYS A 1075 4.70 -37.83 -18.49
C LYS A 1075 5.50 -37.03 -19.50
N ILE A 1076 4.85 -36.20 -20.31
CA ILE A 1076 5.50 -35.38 -21.34
C ILE A 1076 6.27 -34.24 -20.67
N ASN A 1077 7.41 -33.85 -21.25
CA ASN A 1077 8.08 -32.62 -20.85
C ASN A 1077 7.23 -31.39 -21.20
N ILE A 1078 6.94 -30.51 -20.23
CA ILE A 1078 6.02 -29.38 -20.40
C ILE A 1078 6.51 -28.39 -21.46
N GLN A 1079 7.80 -28.07 -21.49
CA GLN A 1079 8.35 -27.14 -22.48
C GLN A 1079 8.25 -27.71 -23.90
N PHE A 1080 8.46 -29.02 -24.05
CA PHE A 1080 8.27 -29.72 -25.32
C PHE A 1080 6.80 -29.77 -25.73
N LEU A 1081 5.89 -30.09 -24.80
CA LEU A 1081 4.44 -30.10 -25.06
C LEU A 1081 3.97 -28.75 -25.59
N ARG A 1082 4.22 -27.69 -24.81
CA ARG A 1082 3.86 -26.32 -25.20
C ARG A 1082 4.60 -25.86 -26.45
N SER A 1083 5.74 -26.48 -26.81
CA SER A 1083 6.42 -26.26 -28.10
C SER A 1083 5.58 -26.50 -29.32
N LYS A 1084 4.65 -27.45 -29.23
CA LYS A 1084 3.91 -27.96 -30.37
C LYS A 1084 2.49 -27.41 -30.44
N ILE A 1085 2.11 -26.59 -29.47
CA ILE A 1085 0.79 -25.97 -29.33
C ILE A 1085 0.90 -24.47 -29.61
N GLY A 1086 -0.04 -23.95 -30.40
CA GLY A 1086 -0.27 -22.52 -30.56
C GLY A 1086 -1.63 -22.15 -29.97
N ILE A 1087 -1.68 -21.13 -29.12
CA ILE A 1087 -2.91 -20.65 -28.50
C ILE A 1087 -3.26 -19.24 -28.97
N VAL A 1088 -4.55 -19.03 -29.25
CA VAL A 1088 -5.14 -17.72 -29.50
C VAL A 1088 -6.30 -17.54 -28.52
N SER A 1089 -6.09 -16.70 -27.52
CA SER A 1089 -7.06 -16.41 -26.46
C SER A 1089 -8.06 -15.32 -26.85
N GLN A 1090 -9.14 -15.24 -26.07
CA GLN A 1090 -10.21 -14.26 -26.22
C GLN A 1090 -9.72 -12.81 -26.24
N GLU A 1091 -8.94 -12.42 -25.22
CA GLU A 1091 -8.30 -11.11 -25.14
C GLU A 1091 -6.78 -11.29 -25.31
N PRO A 1092 -6.22 -10.97 -26.49
CA PRO A 1092 -4.81 -11.19 -26.78
C PRO A 1092 -3.94 -10.16 -26.04
N VAL A 1093 -3.02 -10.65 -25.22
CA VAL A 1093 -2.06 -9.81 -24.50
C VAL A 1093 -0.86 -9.52 -25.38
N LEU A 1094 -0.59 -8.23 -25.61
CA LEU A 1094 0.62 -7.75 -26.28
C LEU A 1094 1.57 -7.15 -25.24
N PHE A 1095 2.82 -7.55 -25.32
CA PHE A 1095 3.88 -7.01 -24.48
C PHE A 1095 4.32 -5.63 -24.99
N ASP A 1096 4.83 -4.79 -24.10
CA ASP A 1096 5.34 -3.44 -24.35
C ASP A 1096 6.68 -3.49 -25.09
N CYS A 1097 6.61 -3.86 -26.36
CA CYS A 1097 7.72 -3.99 -27.30
C CYS A 1097 7.24 -3.81 -28.75
N SER A 1098 8.14 -3.96 -29.72
CA SER A 1098 7.80 -3.83 -31.13
C SER A 1098 6.81 -4.92 -31.58
N ILE A 1099 6.08 -4.67 -32.67
CA ILE A 1099 5.24 -5.69 -33.31
C ILE A 1099 6.09 -6.91 -33.70
N ALA A 1100 7.30 -6.69 -34.22
CA ALA A 1100 8.23 -7.77 -34.53
C ALA A 1100 8.53 -8.64 -33.30
N ASP A 1101 8.88 -8.03 -32.16
CA ASP A 1101 9.24 -8.77 -30.96
C ASP A 1101 8.05 -9.52 -30.35
N ASN A 1102 6.86 -8.92 -30.42
CA ASN A 1102 5.61 -9.58 -30.04
C ASN A 1102 5.33 -10.83 -30.89
N ILE A 1103 5.62 -10.80 -32.18
CA ILE A 1103 5.46 -11.98 -33.06
C ILE A 1103 6.57 -13.00 -32.75
N LYS A 1104 7.84 -12.56 -32.69
CA LYS A 1104 9.00 -13.42 -32.38
C LYS A 1104 8.86 -14.14 -31.04
N TYR A 1105 8.12 -13.58 -30.09
CA TYR A 1105 7.83 -14.19 -28.79
C TYR A 1105 7.20 -15.59 -28.91
N GLY A 1106 6.50 -15.88 -30.01
CA GLY A 1106 5.89 -17.19 -30.25
C GLY A 1106 6.88 -18.34 -30.47
N SER A 1107 8.13 -18.02 -30.83
CA SER A 1107 9.17 -19.02 -31.06
C SER A 1107 10.17 -19.05 -29.91
N ASN A 1108 10.53 -20.27 -29.50
CA ASN A 1108 11.59 -20.51 -28.51
C ASN A 1108 12.99 -20.64 -29.13
N ALA A 1109 13.11 -20.43 -30.45
CA ALA A 1109 14.41 -20.41 -31.11
C ALA A 1109 15.22 -19.18 -30.65
N LYS A 1110 16.53 -19.36 -30.44
CA LYS A 1110 17.41 -18.27 -29.99
C LYS A 1110 17.42 -17.08 -30.94
N GLU A 1111 17.26 -17.31 -32.25
CA GLU A 1111 17.16 -16.27 -33.26
C GLU A 1111 16.07 -16.60 -34.29
N VAL A 1112 15.18 -15.64 -34.54
CA VAL A 1112 14.12 -15.72 -35.54
C VAL A 1112 14.39 -14.63 -36.57
N THR A 1113 14.60 -15.04 -37.82
CA THR A 1113 14.84 -14.11 -38.94
C THR A 1113 13.61 -13.25 -39.21
N MET A 1114 13.83 -12.01 -39.67
CA MET A 1114 12.72 -11.10 -39.98
C MET A 1114 11.83 -11.61 -41.11
N GLU A 1115 12.38 -12.41 -42.03
CA GLU A 1115 11.62 -13.08 -43.10
C GLU A 1115 10.50 -13.97 -42.55
N LYS A 1116 10.79 -14.78 -41.53
CA LYS A 1116 9.78 -15.63 -40.88
C LYS A 1116 8.70 -14.81 -40.17
N VAL A 1117 9.06 -13.65 -39.61
CA VAL A 1117 8.10 -12.72 -39.01
C VAL A 1117 7.16 -12.16 -40.07
N ILE A 1118 7.69 -11.80 -41.23
CA ILE A 1118 6.88 -11.29 -42.35
C ILE A 1118 5.96 -12.39 -42.89
N GLU A 1119 6.46 -13.61 -43.07
CA GLU A 1119 5.66 -14.75 -43.52
C GLU A 1119 4.50 -15.04 -42.54
N ALA A 1120 4.78 -15.06 -41.23
CA ALA A 1120 3.75 -15.25 -40.21
C ALA A 1120 2.71 -14.12 -40.21
N ALA A 1121 3.15 -12.87 -40.41
CA ALA A 1121 2.25 -11.72 -40.51
C ALA A 1121 1.40 -11.75 -41.79
N GLN A 1122 1.92 -12.25 -42.91
CA GLN A 1122 1.15 -12.44 -44.14
C GLN A 1122 0.09 -13.53 -43.97
N LYS A 1123 0.44 -14.67 -43.36
CA LYS A 1123 -0.52 -15.74 -43.02
C LYS A 1123 -1.66 -15.21 -42.13
N ALA A 1124 -1.33 -14.34 -41.18
CA ALA A 1124 -2.29 -13.70 -40.30
C ALA A 1124 -3.03 -12.47 -40.89
N GLN A 1125 -2.89 -12.19 -42.19
CA GLN A 1125 -3.48 -11.01 -42.86
C GLN A 1125 -3.13 -9.68 -42.15
N LEU A 1126 -1.93 -9.57 -41.59
CA LEU A 1126 -1.47 -8.44 -40.78
C LEU A 1126 -0.47 -7.55 -41.53
N HIS A 1127 0.24 -8.08 -42.52
CA HIS A 1127 1.37 -7.42 -43.17
C HIS A 1127 1.05 -6.02 -43.72
N ASP A 1128 -0.01 -5.89 -44.50
CA ASP A 1128 -0.38 -4.62 -45.17
C ASP A 1128 -0.69 -3.52 -44.15
N PHE A 1129 -1.36 -3.90 -43.06
CA PHE A 1129 -1.62 -2.98 -41.94
C PHE A 1129 -0.32 -2.54 -41.28
N VAL A 1130 0.60 -3.46 -40.98
CA VAL A 1130 1.88 -3.10 -40.36
C VAL A 1130 2.69 -2.20 -41.27
N MET A 1131 2.68 -2.44 -42.58
CA MET A 1131 3.38 -1.59 -43.56
C MET A 1131 2.79 -0.19 -43.69
N SER A 1132 1.49 -0.01 -43.35
CA SER A 1132 0.85 1.31 -43.27
C SER A 1132 1.28 2.14 -42.05
N LEU A 1133 1.89 1.51 -41.03
CA LEU A 1133 2.34 2.20 -39.82
C LEU A 1133 3.66 2.96 -40.07
N PRO A 1134 3.88 4.12 -39.43
CA PRO A 1134 5.06 4.95 -39.65
C PRO A 1134 6.39 4.20 -39.43
N ASN A 1135 6.47 3.40 -38.37
CA ASN A 1135 7.66 2.63 -38.01
C ASN A 1135 7.58 1.16 -38.42
N LYS A 1136 6.58 0.79 -39.23
CA LYS A 1136 6.34 -0.58 -39.70
C LYS A 1136 6.38 -1.58 -38.53
N TYR A 1137 7.20 -2.62 -38.61
CA TYR A 1137 7.35 -3.65 -37.58
C TYR A 1137 8.02 -3.19 -36.28
N GLU A 1138 8.75 -2.06 -36.31
CA GLU A 1138 9.37 -1.43 -35.13
C GLU A 1138 8.40 -0.54 -34.36
N THR A 1139 7.13 -0.49 -34.77
CA THR A 1139 6.09 0.22 -34.01
C THR A 1139 5.91 -0.45 -32.65
N ASN A 1140 6.07 0.32 -31.58
CA ASN A 1140 5.83 -0.14 -30.22
C ASN A 1140 4.33 -0.28 -29.95
N VAL A 1141 3.95 -1.44 -29.42
CA VAL A 1141 2.59 -1.79 -29.02
C VAL A 1141 2.60 -2.26 -27.58
N GLY A 1142 1.47 -2.21 -26.88
CA GLY A 1142 1.37 -2.58 -25.47
C GLY A 1142 0.49 -1.60 -24.70
N ALA A 1143 0.67 -1.53 -23.39
CA ALA A 1143 -0.04 -0.58 -22.53
C ALA A 1143 0.43 0.88 -22.73
N GLN A 1144 1.69 1.10 -23.14
CA GLN A 1144 2.26 2.42 -23.38
C GLN A 1144 2.40 2.79 -24.87
N GLY A 1145 2.11 1.85 -25.78
CA GLY A 1145 2.22 2.00 -27.24
C GLY A 1145 0.95 2.49 -27.94
N SER A 1146 0.96 2.48 -29.29
CA SER A 1146 -0.19 2.91 -30.10
C SER A 1146 -1.40 1.99 -29.89
N GLN A 1147 -2.60 2.59 -29.80
CA GLN A 1147 -3.83 1.84 -29.56
C GLN A 1147 -4.27 1.11 -30.84
N LEU A 1148 -4.00 -0.19 -30.88
CA LEU A 1148 -4.51 -1.10 -31.92
C LEU A 1148 -5.96 -1.51 -31.66
N SER A 1149 -6.72 -1.72 -32.74
CA SER A 1149 -8.06 -2.31 -32.66
C SER A 1149 -7.99 -3.74 -32.14
N ARG A 1150 -9.09 -4.24 -31.55
CA ARG A 1150 -9.15 -5.62 -31.05
C ARG A 1150 -8.84 -6.64 -32.14
N GLY A 1151 -9.37 -6.46 -33.35
CA GLY A 1151 -9.08 -7.33 -34.49
C GLY A 1151 -7.61 -7.30 -34.93
N GLN A 1152 -6.97 -6.13 -34.86
CA GLN A 1152 -5.52 -6.03 -35.13
C GLN A 1152 -4.69 -6.76 -34.07
N LYS A 1153 -5.05 -6.62 -32.78
CA LYS A 1153 -4.38 -7.36 -31.70
C LYS A 1153 -4.56 -8.88 -31.86
N GLN A 1154 -5.75 -9.32 -32.28
CA GLN A 1154 -6.03 -10.73 -32.56
C GLN A 1154 -5.13 -11.27 -33.66
N ARG A 1155 -4.98 -10.53 -34.76
CA ARG A 1155 -4.07 -10.92 -35.87
C ARG A 1155 -2.61 -10.99 -35.44
N ILE A 1156 -2.15 -10.13 -34.54
CA ILE A 1156 -0.79 -10.24 -33.96
C ILE A 1156 -0.66 -11.53 -33.13
N ALA A 1157 -1.67 -11.88 -32.33
CA ALA A 1157 -1.67 -13.14 -31.59
C ALA A 1157 -1.70 -14.37 -32.50
N ILE A 1158 -2.45 -14.32 -33.61
CA ILE A 1158 -2.44 -15.37 -34.65
C ILE A 1158 -1.05 -15.49 -35.27
N ALA A 1159 -0.42 -14.38 -35.67
CA ALA A 1159 0.95 -14.40 -36.20
C ALA A 1159 1.95 -14.98 -35.17
N ARG A 1160 1.79 -14.65 -33.88
CA ARG A 1160 2.58 -15.20 -32.77
C ARG A 1160 2.35 -16.71 -32.61
N ALA A 1161 1.14 -17.22 -32.78
CA ALA A 1161 0.88 -18.66 -32.72
C ALA A 1161 1.48 -19.39 -33.93
N VAL A 1162 1.36 -18.81 -35.14
CA VAL A 1162 1.76 -19.44 -36.41
C VAL A 1162 3.27 -19.46 -36.63
N ILE A 1163 4.04 -18.49 -36.12
CA ILE A 1163 5.50 -18.43 -36.36
C ILE A 1163 6.27 -19.65 -35.84
N ARG A 1164 5.68 -20.38 -34.87
CA ARG A 1164 6.25 -21.60 -34.30
C ARG A 1164 5.94 -22.86 -35.11
N ASP A 1165 5.06 -22.74 -36.10
CA ASP A 1165 4.48 -23.85 -36.87
C ASP A 1165 3.95 -25.00 -35.98
N PRO A 1166 2.94 -24.73 -35.13
CA PRO A 1166 2.41 -25.71 -34.20
C PRO A 1166 1.64 -26.81 -34.92
N LYS A 1167 1.60 -28.02 -34.35
CA LYS A 1167 0.78 -29.14 -34.85
C LYS A 1167 -0.62 -29.15 -34.27
N ILE A 1168 -0.78 -28.51 -33.10
CA ILE A 1168 -2.07 -28.32 -32.44
C ILE A 1168 -2.33 -26.81 -32.31
N LEU A 1169 -3.50 -26.35 -32.75
CA LEU A 1169 -3.94 -24.96 -32.67
C LEU A 1169 -5.18 -24.84 -31.78
N LEU A 1170 -5.10 -24.03 -30.72
CA LEU A 1170 -6.17 -23.81 -29.75
C LEU A 1170 -6.74 -22.41 -29.92
N LEU A 1171 -8.03 -22.34 -30.26
CA LEU A 1171 -8.76 -21.10 -30.51
C LEU A 1171 -9.83 -20.94 -29.43
N ASP A 1172 -9.56 -20.14 -28.41
CA ASP A 1172 -10.47 -19.90 -27.29
C ASP A 1172 -11.19 -18.55 -27.47
N GLU A 1173 -12.39 -18.59 -28.03
CA GLU A 1173 -13.26 -17.43 -28.28
C GLU A 1173 -12.60 -16.29 -29.09
N ALA A 1174 -11.73 -16.65 -30.05
CA ALA A 1174 -10.88 -15.72 -30.78
C ALA A 1174 -11.62 -14.64 -31.61
N THR A 1175 -12.90 -14.85 -31.95
CA THR A 1175 -13.74 -13.88 -32.68
C THR A 1175 -14.72 -13.13 -31.78
N SER A 1176 -14.73 -13.42 -30.48
CA SER A 1176 -15.64 -12.77 -29.56
C SER A 1176 -15.24 -11.30 -29.35
N ALA A 1177 -16.24 -10.43 -29.20
CA ALA A 1177 -16.06 -8.99 -28.97
C ALA A 1177 -15.34 -8.20 -30.10
N LEU A 1178 -15.38 -8.71 -31.34
CA LEU A 1178 -15.01 -8.00 -32.57
C LEU A 1178 -16.22 -7.35 -33.27
N ASP A 1179 -15.97 -6.25 -33.97
CA ASP A 1179 -16.86 -5.67 -34.98
C ASP A 1179 -16.95 -6.58 -36.22
N THR A 1180 -18.07 -6.52 -36.94
CA THR A 1180 -18.36 -7.43 -38.06
C THR A 1180 -17.35 -7.37 -39.20
N GLU A 1181 -16.74 -6.21 -39.45
CA GLU A 1181 -15.72 -6.04 -40.49
C GLU A 1181 -14.39 -6.68 -40.06
N SER A 1182 -13.89 -6.33 -38.88
CA SER A 1182 -12.68 -6.96 -38.32
C SER A 1182 -12.84 -8.45 -38.09
N GLU A 1183 -14.04 -8.91 -37.74
CA GLU A 1183 -14.37 -10.32 -37.54
C GLU A 1183 -14.13 -11.14 -38.82
N LYS A 1184 -14.60 -10.66 -39.97
CA LYS A 1184 -14.41 -11.36 -41.25
C LYS A 1184 -12.93 -11.54 -41.57
N THR A 1185 -12.13 -10.48 -41.43
CA THR A 1185 -10.69 -10.55 -41.69
C THR A 1185 -9.94 -11.43 -40.69
N VAL A 1186 -10.34 -11.42 -39.42
CA VAL A 1186 -9.77 -12.31 -38.39
C VAL A 1186 -10.15 -13.76 -38.66
N GLN A 1187 -11.39 -14.02 -39.08
CA GLN A 1187 -11.86 -15.36 -39.42
C GLN A 1187 -11.07 -15.94 -40.60
N GLU A 1188 -10.87 -15.16 -41.66
CA GLU A 1188 -10.03 -15.55 -42.80
C GLU A 1188 -8.59 -15.89 -42.37
N ALA A 1189 -8.03 -15.13 -41.42
CA ALA A 1189 -6.72 -15.44 -40.85
C ALA A 1189 -6.71 -16.72 -40.00
N LEU A 1190 -7.78 -17.00 -39.25
CA LEU A 1190 -7.93 -18.22 -38.46
C LEU A 1190 -8.07 -19.46 -39.36
N ASP A 1191 -8.87 -19.37 -40.42
CA ASP A 1191 -9.08 -20.50 -41.34
C ASP A 1191 -7.77 -20.86 -42.06
N LYS A 1192 -7.00 -19.87 -42.53
CA LYS A 1192 -5.64 -20.11 -43.06
C LYS A 1192 -4.68 -20.70 -42.02
N ALA A 1193 -4.80 -20.30 -40.75
CA ALA A 1193 -3.96 -20.85 -39.68
C ALA A 1193 -4.31 -22.30 -39.33
N ARG A 1194 -5.57 -22.72 -39.55
CA ARG A 1194 -6.06 -24.08 -39.26
C ARG A 1194 -5.58 -25.13 -40.27
N GLU A 1195 -5.30 -24.73 -41.52
CA GLU A 1195 -4.89 -25.65 -42.58
C GLU A 1195 -3.68 -26.52 -42.17
N GLY A 1196 -3.87 -27.84 -42.23
CA GLY A 1196 -2.83 -28.84 -41.92
C GLY A 1196 -2.51 -29.01 -40.43
N ARG A 1197 -3.34 -28.49 -39.51
CA ARG A 1197 -3.13 -28.58 -38.06
C ARG A 1197 -4.36 -29.16 -37.36
N THR A 1198 -4.15 -29.92 -36.29
CA THR A 1198 -5.25 -30.32 -35.40
C THR A 1198 -5.76 -29.09 -34.68
N CYS A 1199 -7.05 -28.81 -34.73
CA CYS A 1199 -7.61 -27.58 -34.16
C CYS A 1199 -8.69 -27.87 -33.11
N ILE A 1200 -8.64 -27.16 -31.98
CA ILE A 1200 -9.75 -27.09 -31.03
C ILE A 1200 -10.27 -25.66 -31.01
N VAL A 1201 -11.56 -25.51 -31.30
CA VAL A 1201 -12.24 -24.21 -31.37
C VAL A 1201 -13.31 -24.15 -30.28
N ILE A 1202 -13.23 -23.13 -29.44
CA ILE A 1202 -14.31 -22.74 -28.54
C ILE A 1202 -14.91 -21.48 -29.13
N ALA A 1203 -16.15 -21.55 -29.59
CA ALA A 1203 -16.83 -20.41 -30.17
C ALA A 1203 -18.17 -20.16 -29.48
N HIS A 1204 -18.45 -18.89 -29.25
CA HIS A 1204 -19.77 -18.41 -28.88
C HIS A 1204 -20.65 -18.10 -30.11
N ARG A 1205 -20.03 -18.03 -31.30
CA ARG A 1205 -20.72 -17.80 -32.57
C ARG A 1205 -20.85 -19.09 -33.36
N LEU A 1206 -22.05 -19.33 -33.85
CA LEU A 1206 -22.40 -20.55 -34.57
C LEU A 1206 -21.76 -20.61 -35.97
N SER A 1207 -21.59 -19.48 -36.63
CA SER A 1207 -20.95 -19.38 -37.96
C SER A 1207 -19.53 -19.95 -37.98
N THR A 1208 -18.77 -19.77 -36.89
CA THR A 1208 -17.40 -20.27 -36.74
C THR A 1208 -17.27 -21.79 -36.62
N ILE A 1209 -18.35 -22.48 -36.24
CA ILE A 1209 -18.31 -23.92 -35.90
C ILE A 1209 -19.00 -24.81 -36.94
N GLN A 1210 -19.72 -24.23 -37.91
CA GLN A 1210 -20.40 -24.99 -38.97
C GLN A 1210 -19.41 -25.85 -39.77
N ASN A 1211 -18.23 -25.31 -40.05
CA ASN A 1211 -17.17 -25.97 -40.82
C ASN A 1211 -16.24 -26.84 -39.94
N ALA A 1212 -16.69 -27.30 -38.77
CA ALA A 1212 -15.91 -28.18 -37.91
C ALA A 1212 -16.18 -29.65 -38.25
N ASP A 1213 -15.13 -30.48 -38.28
CA ASP A 1213 -15.26 -31.91 -38.54
C ASP A 1213 -16.04 -32.63 -37.43
N ILE A 1214 -15.89 -32.16 -36.19
CA ILE A 1214 -16.58 -32.70 -35.02
C ILE A 1214 -17.07 -31.54 -34.16
N ILE A 1215 -18.34 -31.51 -33.84
CA ILE A 1215 -18.93 -30.59 -32.87
C ILE A 1215 -19.29 -31.40 -31.62
N ALA A 1216 -18.85 -30.95 -30.46
CA ALA A 1216 -19.14 -31.55 -29.16
C ALA A 1216 -19.94 -30.57 -28.29
N VAL A 1217 -21.18 -30.94 -27.99
CA VAL A 1217 -22.07 -30.15 -27.15
C VAL A 1217 -21.88 -30.54 -25.69
N MET A 1218 -21.50 -29.59 -24.85
CA MET A 1218 -21.23 -29.76 -23.43
C MET A 1218 -22.34 -29.15 -22.57
N SER A 1219 -22.85 -29.95 -21.63
CA SER A 1219 -23.71 -29.48 -20.54
C SER A 1219 -23.24 -30.06 -19.21
N GLN A 1220 -23.25 -29.22 -18.17
CA GLN A 1220 -22.86 -29.60 -16.79
C GLN A 1220 -21.54 -30.39 -16.66
N GLY A 1221 -20.57 -30.13 -17.54
CA GLY A 1221 -19.25 -30.78 -17.50
C GLY A 1221 -19.15 -32.13 -18.21
N ALA A 1222 -20.17 -32.54 -18.98
CA ALA A 1222 -20.17 -33.75 -19.80
C ALA A 1222 -20.58 -33.45 -21.26
N ILE A 1223 -20.21 -34.31 -22.20
CA ILE A 1223 -20.66 -34.22 -23.59
C ILE A 1223 -22.00 -34.93 -23.70
N ILE A 1224 -23.01 -34.21 -24.20
CA ILE A 1224 -24.37 -34.73 -24.41
C ILE A 1224 -24.60 -35.17 -25.86
N GLU A 1225 -24.03 -34.45 -26.82
CA GLU A 1225 -24.18 -34.70 -28.25
C GLU A 1225 -22.85 -34.50 -28.97
N ARG A 1226 -22.61 -35.31 -30.01
CA ARG A 1226 -21.45 -35.14 -30.89
C ARG A 1226 -21.78 -35.59 -32.32
N GLY A 1227 -21.23 -34.89 -33.30
CA GLY A 1227 -21.42 -35.21 -34.71
C GLY A 1227 -20.94 -34.06 -35.60
N THR A 1228 -21.18 -34.19 -36.90
CA THR A 1228 -21.04 -33.06 -37.85
C THR A 1228 -22.19 -32.06 -37.68
N HIS A 1229 -22.08 -30.88 -38.29
CA HIS A 1229 -23.16 -29.89 -38.28
C HIS A 1229 -24.48 -30.48 -38.79
N ASP A 1230 -24.45 -31.15 -39.95
CA ASP A 1230 -25.63 -31.71 -40.59
C ASP A 1230 -26.25 -32.86 -39.76
N GLU A 1231 -25.42 -33.72 -39.16
CA GLU A 1231 -25.88 -34.80 -38.28
C GLU A 1231 -26.59 -34.25 -37.03
N LEU A 1232 -26.03 -33.23 -36.39
CA LEU A 1232 -26.61 -32.65 -35.18
C LEU A 1232 -27.86 -31.81 -35.46
N MET A 1233 -27.94 -31.19 -36.65
CA MET A 1233 -29.17 -30.53 -37.11
C MET A 1233 -30.28 -31.54 -37.38
N ALA A 1234 -29.95 -32.70 -37.94
CA ALA A 1234 -30.92 -33.78 -38.18
C ALA A 1234 -31.40 -34.47 -36.90
N MET A 1235 -30.60 -34.48 -35.81
CA MET A 1235 -30.99 -35.07 -34.52
C MET A 1235 -32.02 -34.25 -33.73
N GLU A 1236 -32.31 -33.00 -34.13
CA GLU A 1236 -33.24 -32.08 -33.45
C GLU A 1236 -33.01 -31.94 -31.92
N GLY A 1237 -31.76 -32.15 -31.48
CA GLY A 1237 -31.36 -32.16 -30.07
C GLY A 1237 -31.02 -30.79 -29.48
N ALA A 1238 -30.14 -30.78 -28.48
CA ALA A 1238 -29.62 -29.59 -27.81
C ALA A 1238 -28.85 -28.67 -28.77
N TYR A 1239 -28.07 -29.22 -29.71
CA TYR A 1239 -27.41 -28.42 -30.75
C TYR A 1239 -28.42 -27.71 -31.65
N TYR A 1240 -29.41 -28.45 -32.17
CA TYR A 1240 -30.46 -27.89 -33.03
C TYR A 1240 -31.22 -26.76 -32.32
N LYS A 1241 -31.58 -26.96 -31.04
CA LYS A 1241 -32.19 -25.91 -30.22
C LYS A 1241 -31.29 -24.70 -30.06
N LEU A 1242 -30.00 -24.90 -29.82
CA LEU A 1242 -29.03 -23.81 -29.68
C LEU A 1242 -28.88 -23.03 -31.00
N VAL A 1243 -28.95 -23.71 -32.16
CA VAL A 1243 -28.89 -23.08 -33.48
C VAL A 1243 -30.17 -22.32 -33.83
N THR A 1244 -31.34 -22.91 -33.58
CA THR A 1244 -32.65 -22.34 -33.98
C THR A 1244 -33.20 -21.30 -33.02
N THR A 1245 -33.03 -21.49 -31.70
CA THR A 1245 -33.62 -20.62 -30.68
C THR A 1245 -32.62 -19.64 -30.05
N GLY A 1246 -31.32 -19.88 -30.24
CA GLY A 1246 -30.27 -19.11 -29.56
C GLY A 1246 -30.29 -19.23 -28.03
N ALA A 1247 -31.13 -20.09 -27.45
CA ALA A 1247 -31.29 -20.25 -26.02
C ALA A 1247 -30.17 -21.12 -25.43
N PRO A 1248 -29.68 -20.80 -24.21
CA PRO A 1248 -28.68 -21.62 -23.54
C PRO A 1248 -29.25 -22.99 -23.18
N ILE A 1249 -28.42 -24.02 -23.36
CA ILE A 1249 -28.73 -25.41 -23.01
C ILE A 1249 -28.69 -25.53 -21.48
N SER A 1250 -29.84 -25.80 -20.85
CA SER A 1250 -30.00 -26.08 -19.42
C SER A 1250 -29.62 -27.50 -19.05
#